data_AF-B8MUC3-F1
#
_entry.id   AF-B8MUC3-F1
#
_cell.length_a   1.000
_cell.length_b   1.000
_cell.length_c   1.000
_cell.angle_alpha   90.00
_cell.angle_beta   90.00
_cell.angle_gamma   90.00
#
_symmetry.space_group_name_H-M   'P 1'
#
loop_
_entity.id
_entity.type
_entity.pdbx_description
1 polymer ?
#
loop_
_entity_poly.entity_id
_entity_poly.type
_entity_poly.pdbx_seq_one_letter_code
_entity_poly.pdbx_strand_id
1 'polypeptide(L)'
;MDTADRASWLAQIQRDRAKRLELDKTEVDLRRRRTHLDLQDDDDNQEENREPPPEVKPLIDMFPGVSAALLTRIFERKLKATELLRFKEKSVIDADQANGVFKMTESGGTVGFKKAASSLKDWGPNPQIWTSCFLTYLAVIGYLFGDKHPKAVPNLLMFMRQILDFAQTYQWPEAVLPLALNFHQYLLDKARPNTALQYPVFNTELPKLYPSPSPLHPQRWRNLLRYYPGELGSTLAGILTYGVQIGYRGKKHACHSTNHYIHEPSIITEKLAEDLNLHRVKLAFKSSFISPLGLVPKHDGGWRRIHDLSWPPGCGVNQGIPDNWSAIEYMKIDDIYDQIIKAGSGCTIIKRDIKDAFRIVPVAQDNQYLLAFQWNNSTYVECCLLFGLATAPFLFNLFAEALHWVLQCLLPTFYINHYLDDFIAVTHSPSMSNPAGAFDKVYHTVTDYLGIPRNNRKDEQGTCVIVLGIQIDSIAMEARLPQEKLCRATLDAAAALNATSLSLKQVESLTGLLAFCSRVVRLGRTRLQSLYTFQIAFPRGSCTRRRIPYEVRDDLEWWRDSLSLFNGVLLVDPCRRNITHLYTDASTTGQGLFFFSSKSTLDCWRTHCHQLQSCNAASLALAQDAHAHINTTEVDAILQGFLLFSHHWLHHTLVIHTDSSTAYTGLSKGFLRGPPNVPLKSLLILAAARDIQIVPHWLPSGENTLADALSRNNFQEIANLCPHWQDLSVLNRPHGSLCELISLVQAI
;
A
#
# COMPACT_ATOMS: atom_id res chain seq x y z
N MET A 1 -1.86 36.66 17.44
CA MET A 1 -2.25 36.50 16.03
C MET A 1 -3.39 37.45 15.78
N ASP A 2 -3.24 38.37 14.83
CA ASP A 2 -4.21 39.43 14.57
C ASP A 2 -5.46 38.87 13.86
N THR A 3 -6.57 39.60 13.95
CA THR A 3 -7.89 39.22 13.41
C THR A 3 -7.88 38.99 11.89
N ALA A 4 -7.00 39.68 11.15
CA ALA A 4 -6.78 39.47 9.72
C ALA A 4 -6.11 38.12 9.40
N ASP A 5 -5.12 37.70 10.19
CA ASP A 5 -4.46 36.39 10.05
C ASP A 5 -5.42 35.23 10.35
N ARG A 6 -6.35 35.46 11.29
CA ARG A 6 -7.37 34.47 11.69
C ARG A 6 -8.37 34.21 10.57
N ALA A 7 -8.77 35.24 9.81
CA ALA A 7 -9.68 35.10 8.67
C ALA A 7 -9.01 34.38 7.48
N SER A 8 -7.74 34.70 7.20
CA SER A 8 -6.94 34.04 6.15
C SER A 8 -6.73 32.55 6.45
N TRP A 9 -6.41 32.22 7.71
CA TRP A 9 -6.23 30.84 8.15
C TRP A 9 -7.53 30.02 8.17
N LEU A 10 -8.66 30.61 8.55
CA LEU A 10 -9.97 29.97 8.47
C LEU A 10 -10.40 29.70 7.03
N ALA A 11 -10.11 30.62 6.10
CA ALA A 11 -10.34 30.42 4.68
C ALA A 11 -9.46 29.30 4.09
N GLN A 12 -8.22 29.16 4.57
CA GLN A 12 -7.32 28.06 4.20
C GLN A 12 -7.87 26.70 4.68
N ILE A 13 -8.34 26.61 5.93
CA ILE A 13 -8.91 25.37 6.48
C ILE A 13 -10.20 24.95 5.76
N GLN A 14 -11.05 25.91 5.38
CA GLN A 14 -12.25 25.59 4.61
C GLN A 14 -11.89 25.11 3.19
N ARG A 15 -10.87 25.69 2.56
CA ARG A 15 -10.32 25.19 1.29
C ARG A 15 -9.71 23.79 1.41
N ASP A 16 -9.00 23.50 2.50
CA ASP A 16 -8.41 22.17 2.75
C ASP A 16 -9.45 21.11 3.09
N ARG A 17 -10.55 21.49 3.78
CA ARG A 17 -11.71 20.61 4.02
C ARG A 17 -12.48 20.34 2.74
N ALA A 18 -12.70 21.34 1.89
CA ALA A 18 -13.32 21.15 0.59
C ALA A 18 -12.46 20.24 -0.31
N LYS A 19 -11.14 20.45 -0.34
CA LYS A 19 -10.19 19.56 -1.03
C LYS A 19 -10.17 18.13 -0.49
N ARG A 20 -10.29 17.92 0.83
CA ARG A 20 -10.41 16.57 1.40
C ARG A 20 -11.72 15.89 1.04
N LEU A 21 -12.82 16.63 0.98
CA LEU A 21 -14.11 16.12 0.50
C LEU A 21 -14.09 15.83 -1.01
N GLU A 22 -13.38 16.63 -1.80
CA GLU A 22 -13.14 16.34 -3.22
C GLU A 22 -12.21 15.14 -3.40
N LEU A 23 -11.15 15.01 -2.60
CA LEU A 23 -10.25 13.85 -2.59
C LEU A 23 -10.98 12.57 -2.20
N ASP A 24 -11.81 12.62 -1.15
CA ASP A 24 -12.67 11.50 -0.73
C ASP A 24 -13.71 11.16 -1.82
N LYS A 25 -14.27 12.17 -2.51
CA LYS A 25 -15.16 11.93 -3.67
C LYS A 25 -14.41 11.30 -4.85
N THR A 26 -13.21 11.77 -5.19
CA THR A 26 -12.36 11.14 -6.21
C THR A 26 -11.85 9.78 -5.80
N GLU A 27 -11.62 9.51 -4.51
CA GLU A 27 -11.23 8.19 -4.01
C GLU A 27 -12.42 7.22 -4.02
N VAL A 28 -13.62 7.70 -3.72
CA VAL A 28 -14.89 6.96 -3.89
C VAL A 28 -15.19 6.71 -5.37
N ASP A 29 -14.92 7.68 -6.25
CA ASP A 29 -15.06 7.50 -7.71
C ASP A 29 -13.96 6.62 -8.30
N LEU A 30 -12.74 6.62 -7.74
CA LEU A 30 -11.66 5.68 -8.06
C LEU A 30 -11.97 4.27 -7.56
N ARG A 31 -12.66 4.13 -6.41
CA ARG A 31 -13.20 2.85 -5.92
C ARG A 31 -14.34 2.36 -6.79
N ARG A 32 -15.24 3.25 -7.24
CA ARG A 32 -16.28 2.93 -8.23
C ARG A 32 -15.67 2.49 -9.57
N ARG A 33 -14.59 3.15 -10.02
CA ARG A 33 -13.83 2.74 -11.21
C ARG A 33 -13.06 1.42 -11.01
N ARG A 34 -12.55 1.14 -9.81
CA ARG A 34 -11.90 -0.15 -9.48
C ARG A 34 -12.90 -1.31 -9.42
N THR A 35 -14.10 -1.11 -8.87
CA THR A 35 -15.17 -2.13 -8.93
C THR A 35 -15.77 -2.29 -10.33
N HIS A 36 -15.53 -1.34 -11.24
CA HIS A 36 -15.93 -1.45 -12.65
C HIS A 36 -14.82 -1.98 -13.57
N LEU A 37 -13.64 -2.30 -13.01
CA LEU A 37 -12.50 -2.87 -13.74
C LEU A 37 -12.38 -4.39 -13.59
N ASP A 38 -13.24 -4.99 -12.77
CA ASP A 38 -13.50 -6.41 -12.79
C ASP A 38 -14.85 -6.63 -13.49
N LEU A 39 -14.81 -7.30 -14.64
CA LEU A 39 -15.94 -7.69 -15.52
C LEU A 39 -16.47 -6.63 -16.50
N GLN A 40 -15.61 -6.10 -17.39
CA GLN A 40 -16.06 -5.69 -18.73
C GLN A 40 -15.07 -6.18 -19.79
N ASP A 41 -15.43 -7.28 -20.44
CA ASP A 41 -14.70 -7.94 -21.53
C ASP A 41 -15.43 -7.68 -22.87
N ASP A 42 -15.90 -6.44 -23.06
CA ASP A 42 -16.81 -6.05 -24.15
C ASP A 42 -16.23 -4.98 -25.12
N ASP A 43 -14.98 -4.55 -24.98
CA ASP A 43 -14.39 -3.51 -25.87
C ASP A 43 -13.69 -4.07 -27.13
N ASP A 44 -13.55 -5.39 -27.26
CA ASP A 44 -12.80 -6.00 -28.38
C ASP A 44 -13.51 -5.89 -29.75
N ASN A 45 -14.79 -5.53 -29.79
CA ASN A 45 -15.57 -5.49 -31.05
C ASN A 45 -15.62 -4.10 -31.73
N GLN A 46 -15.15 -3.02 -31.11
CA GLN A 46 -15.19 -1.67 -31.70
C GLN A 46 -13.88 -1.24 -32.40
N GLU A 47 -12.74 -1.88 -32.12
CA GLU A 47 -11.43 -1.47 -32.68
C GLU A 47 -11.10 -2.08 -34.06
N GLU A 48 -11.72 -3.18 -34.48
CA GLU A 48 -11.40 -3.84 -35.78
C GLU A 48 -11.78 -3.00 -37.02
N ASN A 49 -12.60 -1.95 -36.87
CA ASN A 49 -13.08 -1.11 -37.98
C ASN A 49 -12.42 0.29 -38.07
N ARG A 50 -11.36 0.58 -37.32
CA ARG A 50 -10.61 1.86 -37.44
C ARG A 50 -9.58 1.81 -38.56
N GLU A 51 -9.47 2.88 -39.36
CA GLU A 51 -8.39 3.01 -40.34
C GLU A 51 -7.01 3.05 -39.64
N PRO A 52 -6.02 2.27 -40.12
CA PRO A 52 -4.70 2.22 -39.50
C PRO A 52 -3.90 3.51 -39.76
N PRO A 53 -3.06 3.95 -38.79
CA PRO A 53 -2.17 5.10 -38.95
C PRO A 53 -1.28 5.00 -40.20
N PRO A 54 -0.89 6.13 -40.83
CA PRO A 54 -0.09 6.11 -42.06
C PRO A 54 1.27 5.41 -41.89
N GLU A 55 1.86 5.44 -40.70
CA GLU A 55 3.10 4.72 -40.36
C GLU A 55 2.92 3.20 -40.29
N VAL A 56 1.68 2.73 -40.10
CA VAL A 56 1.34 1.30 -39.98
C VAL A 56 0.95 0.70 -41.34
N LYS A 57 0.47 1.50 -42.29
CA LYS A 57 0.04 1.03 -43.62
C LYS A 57 1.09 0.18 -44.37
N PRO A 58 2.38 0.57 -44.41
CA PRO A 58 3.40 -0.25 -45.08
C PRO A 58 3.64 -1.62 -44.44
N LEU A 59 3.38 -1.75 -43.13
CA LEU A 59 3.59 -3.00 -42.40
C LEU A 59 2.54 -4.06 -42.71
N ILE A 60 1.35 -3.65 -43.14
CA ILE A 60 0.27 -4.56 -43.51
C ILE A 60 0.71 -5.44 -44.70
N ASP A 61 1.39 -4.83 -45.67
CA ASP A 61 1.92 -5.53 -46.84
C ASP A 61 3.19 -6.34 -46.53
N MET A 62 4.01 -5.88 -45.59
CA MET A 62 5.24 -6.58 -45.16
C MET A 62 4.97 -7.81 -44.29
N PHE A 63 3.83 -7.85 -43.57
CA PHE A 63 3.47 -8.93 -42.65
C PHE A 63 2.02 -9.42 -42.89
N PRO A 64 1.73 -10.11 -44.00
CA PRO A 64 0.35 -10.44 -44.44
C PRO A 64 -0.42 -11.40 -43.51
N GLY A 65 0.24 -11.95 -42.47
CA GLY A 65 -0.38 -12.78 -41.44
C GLY A 65 -0.80 -12.04 -40.15
N VAL A 66 -0.47 -10.75 -40.02
CA VAL A 66 -0.70 -9.94 -38.80
C VAL A 66 -1.82 -8.93 -39.05
N SER A 67 -2.83 -8.87 -38.18
CA SER A 67 -3.95 -7.95 -38.39
C SER A 67 -3.53 -6.48 -38.23
N ALA A 68 -4.13 -5.60 -39.05
CA ALA A 68 -3.89 -4.16 -38.99
C ALA A 68 -4.20 -3.56 -37.60
N ALA A 69 -5.21 -4.10 -36.90
CA ALA A 69 -5.54 -3.72 -35.53
C ALA A 69 -4.40 -4.06 -34.56
N LEU A 70 -3.75 -5.22 -34.72
CA LEU A 70 -2.64 -5.64 -33.85
C LEU A 70 -1.38 -4.78 -34.08
N LEU A 71 -1.08 -4.45 -35.33
CA LEU A 71 0.01 -3.52 -35.68
C LEU A 71 -0.27 -2.11 -35.14
N THR A 72 -1.52 -1.66 -35.20
CA THR A 72 -1.94 -0.36 -34.64
C THR A 72 -1.80 -0.33 -33.11
N ARG A 73 -2.16 -1.42 -32.41
CA ARG A 73 -1.92 -1.55 -30.96
C ARG A 73 -0.44 -1.50 -30.59
N ILE A 74 0.46 -2.02 -31.43
CA ILE A 74 1.92 -1.86 -31.24
C ILE A 74 2.32 -0.38 -31.38
N PHE A 75 1.88 0.27 -32.46
CA PHE A 75 2.17 1.69 -32.69
C PHE A 75 1.70 2.57 -31.53
N GLU A 76 0.51 2.30 -31.00
CA GLU A 76 -0.09 3.00 -29.86
C GLU A 76 0.46 2.57 -28.48
N ARG A 77 1.37 1.58 -28.43
CA ARG A 77 1.95 1.02 -27.18
C ARG A 77 0.91 0.40 -26.24
N LYS A 78 -0.12 -0.23 -26.80
CA LYS A 78 -1.23 -0.87 -26.07
C LYS A 78 -1.25 -2.40 -26.17
N LEU A 79 -0.28 -2.99 -26.86
CA LEU A 79 -0.19 -4.44 -27.04
C LEU A 79 0.01 -5.13 -25.67
N LYS A 80 -0.85 -6.11 -25.35
CA LYS A 80 -0.63 -7.02 -24.22
C LYS A 80 0.33 -8.13 -24.64
N ALA A 81 1.24 -8.53 -23.77
CA ALA A 81 2.22 -9.58 -24.06
C ALA A 81 1.57 -10.92 -24.44
N THR A 82 0.39 -11.23 -23.90
CA THR A 82 -0.38 -12.43 -24.27
C THR A 82 -0.88 -12.40 -25.72
N GLU A 83 -1.06 -11.22 -26.31
CA GLU A 83 -1.46 -11.05 -27.71
C GLU A 83 -0.33 -11.34 -28.69
N LEU A 84 0.92 -11.51 -28.22
CA LEU A 84 2.02 -11.95 -29.07
C LEU A 84 1.71 -13.26 -29.80
N LEU A 85 0.88 -14.15 -29.22
CA LEU A 85 0.48 -15.40 -29.88
C LEU A 85 -0.25 -15.15 -31.22
N ARG A 86 -0.89 -13.98 -31.36
CA ARG A 86 -1.60 -13.58 -32.59
C ARG A 86 -0.65 -13.24 -33.75
N PHE A 87 0.68 -13.22 -33.51
CA PHE A 87 1.71 -13.11 -34.55
C PHE A 87 2.14 -14.48 -35.13
N LYS A 88 1.53 -15.57 -34.68
CA LYS A 88 1.78 -16.91 -35.24
C LYS A 88 1.39 -16.92 -36.72
N GLU A 89 2.34 -17.26 -37.60
CA GLU A 89 2.05 -17.51 -39.02
C GLU A 89 1.01 -18.62 -39.12
N LYS A 90 -0.15 -18.30 -39.71
CA LYS A 90 -1.16 -19.32 -40.02
C LYS A 90 -0.66 -20.13 -41.20
N SER A 91 -0.45 -21.43 -40.99
CA SER A 91 -0.24 -22.35 -42.12
C SER A 91 -1.49 -22.32 -43.01
N VAL A 92 -1.30 -22.44 -44.32
CA VAL A 92 -2.40 -22.51 -45.31
C VAL A 92 -3.37 -23.68 -45.04
N ILE A 93 -2.99 -24.63 -44.18
CA ILE A 93 -3.75 -25.83 -43.84
C ILE A 93 -4.69 -25.61 -42.63
N ASP A 94 -4.44 -24.60 -41.77
CA ASP A 94 -5.23 -24.33 -40.55
C ASP A 94 -6.40 -23.34 -40.76
N ALA A 95 -6.66 -22.90 -42.00
CA ALA A 95 -7.72 -21.94 -42.30
C ALA A 95 -9.14 -22.51 -42.08
N ASP A 96 -9.30 -23.83 -42.05
CA ASP A 96 -10.60 -24.51 -42.03
C ASP A 96 -11.05 -25.03 -40.64
N GLN A 97 -10.31 -24.77 -39.56
CA GLN A 97 -10.75 -25.10 -38.19
C GLN A 97 -10.74 -23.88 -37.27
N ALA A 98 -11.61 -22.91 -37.55
CA ALA A 98 -11.98 -21.92 -36.55
C ALA A 98 -12.90 -22.60 -35.50
N ASN A 99 -12.32 -22.99 -34.35
CA ASN A 99 -13.08 -23.37 -33.16
C ASN A 99 -13.85 -22.14 -32.62
N GLY A 100 -15.01 -21.85 -33.21
CA GLY A 100 -15.98 -20.89 -32.70
C GLY A 100 -16.78 -21.50 -31.56
N VAL A 101 -16.74 -20.88 -30.38
CA VAL A 101 -17.66 -21.25 -29.28
C VAL A 101 -19.03 -20.66 -29.58
N PHE A 102 -20.05 -21.52 -29.68
CA PHE A 102 -21.45 -21.13 -29.88
C PHE A 102 -22.01 -20.44 -28.63
N LYS A 103 -22.59 -19.26 -28.78
CA LYS A 103 -23.48 -18.67 -27.77
C LYS A 103 -24.64 -17.94 -28.46
N MET A 104 -25.87 -18.40 -28.24
CA MET A 104 -27.07 -17.64 -28.61
C MET A 104 -27.32 -16.59 -27.53
N THR A 105 -27.56 -15.34 -27.95
CA THR A 105 -28.07 -14.28 -27.07
C THR A 105 -29.60 -14.25 -27.14
N GLU A 106 -30.26 -14.21 -25.98
CA GLU A 106 -31.71 -14.02 -25.85
C GLU A 106 -32.10 -12.58 -26.22
N SER A 107 -32.07 -12.26 -27.51
CA SER A 107 -32.84 -11.20 -28.16
C SER A 107 -32.41 -11.11 -29.63
N GLY A 108 -33.29 -11.56 -30.52
CA GLY A 108 -33.34 -11.16 -31.95
C GLY A 108 -32.02 -11.08 -32.73
N GLY A 109 -31.58 -12.20 -33.29
CA GLY A 109 -31.05 -12.26 -34.66
C GLY A 109 -29.79 -11.46 -35.01
N THR A 110 -28.64 -11.77 -34.41
CA THR A 110 -27.35 -11.67 -35.13
C THR A 110 -26.37 -12.70 -34.57
N VAL A 111 -25.87 -13.61 -35.42
CA VAL A 111 -24.90 -14.65 -35.04
C VAL A 111 -23.50 -14.06 -35.11
N GLY A 112 -22.86 -13.84 -33.96
CA GLY A 112 -21.48 -13.37 -33.85
C GLY A 112 -20.55 -14.42 -33.25
N PHE A 113 -19.39 -14.64 -33.87
CA PHE A 113 -18.34 -15.51 -33.33
C PHE A 113 -17.46 -14.70 -32.36
N LYS A 114 -17.46 -15.03 -31.05
CA LYS A 114 -16.46 -14.49 -30.11
C LYS A 114 -15.24 -15.43 -30.12
N LYS A 115 -14.05 -14.94 -30.50
CA LYS A 115 -12.79 -15.71 -30.40
C LYS A 115 -12.40 -15.85 -28.93
N ALA A 116 -12.09 -17.07 -28.50
CA ALA A 116 -11.62 -17.34 -27.14
C ALA A 116 -10.33 -16.57 -26.83
N ALA A 117 -10.19 -16.07 -25.60
CA ALA A 117 -8.94 -15.52 -25.09
C ALA A 117 -7.85 -16.62 -25.12
N SER A 118 -6.65 -16.28 -25.58
CA SER A 118 -5.53 -17.23 -25.69
C SER A 118 -5.15 -17.77 -24.31
N SER A 119 -5.26 -19.09 -24.13
CA SER A 119 -4.82 -19.81 -22.94
C SER A 119 -3.30 -20.00 -22.95
N LEU A 120 -2.68 -20.15 -21.78
CA LEU A 120 -1.26 -20.55 -21.67
C LEU A 120 -0.97 -21.88 -22.40
N LYS A 121 -1.99 -22.74 -22.56
CA LYS A 121 -1.90 -24.00 -23.32
C LYS A 121 -1.66 -23.79 -24.81
N ASP A 122 -2.06 -22.64 -25.36
CA ASP A 122 -2.02 -22.38 -26.81
C ASP A 122 -0.59 -22.05 -27.32
N TRP A 123 0.35 -21.79 -26.41
CA TRP A 123 1.76 -21.55 -26.70
C TRP A 123 2.58 -22.81 -26.90
N GLY A 124 2.00 -23.99 -26.63
CA GLY A 124 2.66 -25.28 -26.76
C GLY A 124 3.69 -25.59 -25.66
N PRO A 125 4.28 -26.79 -25.69
CA PRO A 125 5.18 -27.27 -24.63
C PRO A 125 6.59 -26.68 -24.69
N ASN A 126 6.96 -25.97 -25.77
CA ASN A 126 8.33 -25.55 -26.08
C ASN A 126 8.38 -24.07 -26.52
N PRO A 127 9.55 -23.40 -26.43
CA PRO A 127 9.69 -21.97 -26.74
C PRO A 127 9.46 -21.56 -28.20
N GLN A 128 9.33 -22.50 -29.14
CA GLN A 128 9.34 -22.25 -30.58
C GLN A 128 8.27 -21.26 -31.03
N ILE A 129 7.01 -21.44 -30.57
CA ILE A 129 5.89 -20.57 -30.95
C ILE A 129 6.13 -19.16 -30.42
N TRP A 130 6.56 -19.03 -29.18
CA TRP A 130 6.89 -17.75 -28.57
C TRP A 130 8.03 -17.04 -29.29
N THR A 131 9.11 -17.76 -29.60
CA THR A 131 10.25 -17.23 -30.35
C THR A 131 9.85 -16.70 -31.72
N SER A 132 9.08 -17.46 -32.49
CA SER A 132 8.63 -17.02 -33.82
C SER A 132 7.74 -15.77 -33.74
N CYS A 133 6.78 -15.76 -32.82
CA CYS A 133 5.92 -14.60 -32.59
C CYS A 133 6.72 -13.37 -32.13
N PHE A 134 7.67 -13.57 -31.22
CA PHE A 134 8.52 -12.51 -30.66
C PHE A 134 9.48 -11.92 -31.71
N LEU A 135 10.02 -12.73 -32.61
CA LEU A 135 10.85 -12.25 -33.73
C LEU A 135 10.04 -11.43 -34.74
N THR A 136 8.79 -11.81 -35.00
CA THR A 136 7.88 -11.04 -35.86
C THR A 136 7.56 -9.70 -35.21
N TYR A 137 7.22 -9.71 -33.91
CA TYR A 137 7.05 -8.50 -33.11
C TYR A 137 8.30 -7.60 -33.13
N LEU A 138 9.48 -8.19 -32.98
CA LEU A 138 10.76 -7.48 -33.02
C LEU A 138 11.00 -6.78 -34.36
N ALA A 139 10.66 -7.44 -35.47
CA ALA A 139 10.79 -6.87 -36.81
C ALA A 139 9.84 -5.66 -36.99
N VAL A 140 8.61 -5.76 -36.48
CA VAL A 140 7.65 -4.64 -36.45
C VAL A 140 8.17 -3.47 -35.61
N ILE A 141 8.70 -3.74 -34.41
CA ILE A 141 9.31 -2.70 -33.55
C ILE A 141 10.52 -2.04 -34.23
N GLY A 142 11.36 -2.83 -34.90
CA GLY A 142 12.50 -2.33 -35.67
C GLY A 142 12.08 -1.39 -36.78
N TYR A 143 10.99 -1.69 -37.47
CA TYR A 143 10.46 -0.83 -38.53
C TYR A 143 9.83 0.45 -37.98
N LEU A 144 8.95 0.37 -36.98
CA LEU A 144 8.23 1.53 -36.45
C LEU A 144 9.12 2.49 -35.65
N PHE A 145 10.09 1.92 -34.92
CA PHE A 145 10.81 2.64 -33.88
C PHE A 145 12.33 2.57 -34.02
N GLY A 146 12.88 1.81 -34.96
CA GLY A 146 14.33 1.61 -35.09
C GLY A 146 15.12 2.90 -35.27
N ASP A 147 14.62 3.84 -36.09
CA ASP A 147 15.30 5.11 -36.34
C ASP A 147 15.28 6.03 -35.10
N LYS A 148 14.18 6.03 -34.35
CA LYS A 148 14.02 6.84 -33.12
C LYS A 148 14.68 6.19 -31.90
N HIS A 149 14.76 4.86 -31.89
CA HIS A 149 15.22 4.03 -30.78
C HIS A 149 16.14 2.91 -31.29
N PRO A 150 17.36 3.23 -31.75
CA PRO A 150 18.28 2.28 -32.40
C PRO A 150 18.73 1.12 -31.49
N LYS A 151 18.51 1.23 -30.18
CA LYS A 151 18.82 0.18 -29.21
C LYS A 151 17.63 -0.76 -28.90
N ALA A 152 16.41 -0.45 -29.35
CA ALA A 152 15.22 -1.23 -29.01
C ALA A 152 15.33 -2.69 -29.49
N VAL A 153 15.70 -2.89 -30.75
CA VAL A 153 15.84 -4.22 -31.35
C VAL A 153 16.97 -5.04 -30.68
N PRO A 154 18.20 -4.51 -30.51
CA PRO A 154 19.26 -5.21 -29.77
C PRO A 154 18.85 -5.66 -28.35
N ASN A 155 18.07 -4.86 -27.63
CA ASN A 155 17.68 -5.20 -26.26
C ASN A 155 16.63 -6.28 -26.19
N LEU A 156 15.63 -6.21 -27.07
CA LEU A 156 14.60 -7.21 -27.16
C LEU A 156 15.20 -8.56 -27.60
N LEU A 157 16.24 -8.56 -28.46
CA LEU A 157 17.03 -9.76 -28.76
C LEU A 157 17.77 -10.32 -27.55
N MET A 158 18.37 -9.45 -26.71
CA MET A 158 19.01 -9.89 -25.47
C MET A 158 18.00 -10.47 -24.46
N PHE A 159 16.83 -9.84 -24.33
CA PHE A 159 15.73 -10.37 -23.53
C PHE A 159 15.29 -11.74 -24.04
N MET A 160 15.08 -11.87 -25.35
CA MET A 160 14.74 -13.15 -25.97
C MET A 160 15.80 -14.22 -25.69
N ARG A 161 17.08 -13.89 -25.77
CA ARG A 161 18.16 -14.81 -25.42
C ARG A 161 18.07 -15.28 -23.97
N GLN A 162 17.84 -14.37 -23.01
CA GLN A 162 17.70 -14.74 -21.59
C GLN A 162 16.51 -15.69 -21.35
N ILE A 163 15.37 -15.44 -22.01
CA ILE A 163 14.21 -16.33 -21.94
C ILE A 163 14.53 -17.71 -22.51
N LEU A 164 15.27 -17.77 -23.63
CA LEU A 164 15.70 -19.03 -24.22
C LEU A 164 16.71 -19.79 -23.35
N ASP A 165 17.61 -19.08 -22.66
CA ASP A 165 18.54 -19.71 -21.70
C ASP A 165 17.76 -20.29 -20.49
N PHE A 166 16.74 -19.59 -20.00
CA PHE A 166 15.86 -20.14 -18.96
C PHE A 166 15.07 -21.36 -19.42
N ALA A 167 14.63 -21.39 -20.68
CA ALA A 167 13.93 -22.53 -21.27
C ALA A 167 14.79 -23.81 -21.33
N GLN A 168 16.13 -23.68 -21.26
CA GLN A 168 17.03 -24.83 -21.18
C GLN A 168 17.09 -25.45 -19.77
N THR A 169 16.78 -24.66 -18.74
CA THR A 169 16.97 -25.04 -17.33
C THR A 169 15.65 -25.35 -16.62
N TYR A 170 14.56 -24.67 -17.00
CA TYR A 170 13.27 -24.72 -16.34
C TYR A 170 12.14 -25.13 -17.29
N GLN A 171 11.06 -25.69 -16.75
CA GLN A 171 9.92 -26.10 -17.56
C GLN A 171 9.24 -24.90 -18.23
N TRP A 172 9.07 -25.00 -19.55
CA TRP A 172 8.56 -23.91 -20.38
C TRP A 172 7.14 -23.46 -20.00
N PRO A 173 6.12 -24.34 -19.93
CA PRO A 173 4.74 -23.90 -19.77
C PRO A 173 4.41 -23.35 -18.37
N GLU A 174 5.07 -23.88 -17.34
CA GLU A 174 4.75 -23.61 -15.93
C GLU A 174 5.59 -22.47 -15.33
N ALA A 175 6.82 -22.26 -15.83
CA ALA A 175 7.74 -21.28 -15.27
C ALA A 175 8.20 -20.24 -16.28
N VAL A 176 8.73 -20.66 -17.43
CA VAL A 176 9.46 -19.74 -18.34
C VAL A 176 8.51 -18.92 -19.21
N LEU A 177 7.41 -19.49 -19.69
CA LEU A 177 6.42 -18.77 -20.50
C LEU A 177 5.69 -17.69 -19.69
N PRO A 178 5.17 -17.95 -18.47
CA PRO A 178 4.63 -16.89 -17.61
C PRO A 178 5.66 -15.80 -17.32
N LEU A 179 6.92 -16.17 -17.07
CA LEU A 179 8.02 -15.22 -16.87
C LEU A 179 8.23 -14.35 -18.11
N ALA A 180 8.29 -14.93 -19.30
CA ALA A 180 8.50 -14.24 -20.56
C ALA A 180 7.37 -13.25 -20.87
N LEU A 181 6.12 -13.68 -20.69
CA LEU A 181 4.95 -12.83 -20.93
C LEU A 181 4.85 -11.70 -19.91
N ASN A 182 5.04 -11.99 -18.62
CA ASN A 182 4.98 -10.98 -17.55
C ASN A 182 6.12 -9.97 -17.65
N PHE A 183 7.34 -10.41 -17.97
CA PHE A 183 8.48 -9.52 -18.11
C PHE A 183 8.39 -8.66 -19.36
N HIS A 184 7.88 -9.21 -20.47
CA HIS A 184 7.58 -8.42 -21.66
C HIS A 184 6.50 -7.37 -21.38
N GLN A 185 5.44 -7.74 -20.65
CA GLN A 185 4.41 -6.82 -20.18
C GLN A 185 5.00 -5.73 -19.27
N TYR A 186 5.91 -6.07 -18.36
CA TYR A 186 6.57 -5.11 -17.46
C TYR A 186 7.49 -4.13 -18.19
N LEU A 187 8.22 -4.57 -19.21
CA LEU A 187 9.04 -3.69 -20.06
C LEU A 187 8.18 -2.71 -20.88
N LEU A 188 6.94 -3.11 -21.20
CA LEU A 188 5.96 -2.28 -21.91
C LEU A 188 5.22 -1.33 -20.94
N ASP A 189 5.00 -1.74 -19.70
CA ASP A 189 4.18 -1.02 -18.71
C ASP A 189 4.98 -0.05 -17.84
N LYS A 190 5.08 1.19 -18.36
CA LYS A 190 5.22 2.48 -17.65
C LYS A 190 6.48 2.70 -16.78
N ALA A 191 6.88 3.97 -16.71
CA ALA A 191 7.89 4.43 -15.76
C ALA A 191 7.50 4.05 -14.32
N ARG A 192 8.52 3.75 -13.50
CA ARG A 192 8.36 3.50 -12.07
C ARG A 192 7.59 4.64 -11.39
N PRO A 193 6.82 4.38 -10.33
CA PRO A 193 6.18 5.45 -9.56
C PRO A 193 7.22 6.45 -9.04
N ASN A 194 6.78 7.65 -8.70
CA ASN A 194 7.63 8.70 -8.11
C ASN A 194 8.83 9.15 -8.99
N THR A 195 8.81 8.91 -10.30
CA THR A 195 9.89 9.35 -11.22
C THR A 195 9.53 10.56 -12.09
N ALA A 196 8.28 11.02 -12.02
CA ALA A 196 7.82 12.21 -12.72
C ALA A 196 8.33 13.49 -12.05
N LEU A 197 9.10 14.30 -12.78
CA LEU A 197 9.67 15.53 -12.27
C LEU A 197 8.68 16.69 -12.40
N GLN A 198 8.47 17.42 -11.30
CA GLN A 198 7.59 18.61 -11.26
C GLN A 198 8.34 19.92 -11.56
N TYR A 199 9.67 19.88 -11.57
CA TYR A 199 10.55 21.01 -11.84
C TYR A 199 11.93 20.52 -12.31
N PRO A 200 12.75 21.38 -12.94
CA PRO A 200 14.12 21.04 -13.30
C PRO A 200 14.96 20.74 -12.04
N VAL A 201 15.38 19.49 -11.88
CA VAL A 201 16.11 19.02 -10.69
C VAL A 201 17.63 19.18 -10.80
N PHE A 202 18.15 19.68 -11.93
CA PHE A 202 19.56 20.07 -12.10
C PHE A 202 19.65 21.19 -13.15
N ASN A 203 20.78 21.91 -13.18
CA ASN A 203 21.05 22.96 -14.17
C ASN A 203 22.43 22.74 -14.80
N THR A 204 22.49 22.59 -16.13
CA THR A 204 23.73 22.34 -16.89
C THR A 204 24.60 23.59 -17.06
N GLU A 205 24.04 24.79 -16.85
CA GLU A 205 24.77 26.06 -16.89
C GLU A 205 25.63 26.27 -15.64
N LEU A 206 25.36 25.53 -14.56
CA LEU A 206 26.14 25.58 -13.34
C LEU A 206 27.50 24.86 -13.52
N PRO A 207 28.53 25.28 -12.77
CA PRO A 207 29.79 24.54 -12.75
C PRO A 207 29.57 23.12 -12.24
N LYS A 208 30.33 22.17 -12.79
CA LYS A 208 30.35 20.79 -12.30
C LYS A 208 30.88 20.78 -10.87
N LEU A 209 30.30 19.93 -10.02
CA LEU A 209 30.77 19.77 -8.64
C LEU A 209 32.14 19.08 -8.62
N TYR A 210 33.16 19.79 -8.16
CA TYR A 210 34.51 19.25 -7.99
C TYR A 210 35.19 19.79 -6.72
N PRO A 211 35.58 18.91 -5.77
CA PRO A 211 35.22 17.50 -5.69
C PRO A 211 33.71 17.31 -5.46
N SER A 212 33.13 16.24 -6.03
CA SER A 212 31.74 15.87 -5.73
C SER A 212 31.67 15.17 -4.37
N PRO A 213 30.74 15.55 -3.48
CA PRO A 213 30.58 14.89 -2.18
C PRO A 213 29.82 13.55 -2.27
N SER A 214 29.36 13.19 -3.46
CA SER A 214 28.64 11.94 -3.71
C SER A 214 29.60 10.78 -3.98
N PRO A 215 29.39 9.59 -3.38
CA PRO A 215 30.14 8.39 -3.74
C PRO A 215 29.68 7.77 -5.07
N LEU A 216 28.58 8.25 -5.65
CA LEU A 216 27.94 7.64 -6.82
C LEU A 216 28.64 8.00 -8.14
N HIS A 217 28.57 7.08 -9.11
CA HIS A 217 29.24 7.25 -10.40
C HIS A 217 28.27 7.66 -11.54
N PRO A 218 28.28 8.93 -12.01
CA PRO A 218 27.26 9.46 -12.93
C PRO A 218 27.09 8.65 -14.22
N GLN A 219 28.20 8.29 -14.88
CA GLN A 219 28.14 7.56 -16.15
C GLN A 219 27.66 6.12 -15.99
N ARG A 220 27.94 5.51 -14.84
CA ARG A 220 27.52 4.12 -14.56
C ARG A 220 26.01 4.02 -14.35
N TRP A 221 25.42 5.01 -13.67
CA TRP A 221 23.96 5.18 -13.58
C TRP A 221 23.31 5.36 -14.96
N ARG A 222 23.83 6.29 -15.77
CA ARG A 222 23.34 6.50 -17.15
C ARG A 222 23.42 5.23 -17.99
N ASN A 223 24.49 4.46 -17.86
CA ASN A 223 24.71 3.24 -18.62
C ASN A 223 23.77 2.10 -18.21
N LEU A 224 23.45 1.94 -16.92
CA LEU A 224 22.49 0.91 -16.47
C LEU A 224 21.05 1.29 -16.83
N LEU A 225 20.73 2.58 -16.79
CA LEU A 225 19.38 3.11 -17.08
C LEU A 225 19.17 3.46 -18.55
N ARG A 226 20.07 3.05 -19.45
CA ARG A 226 19.95 3.33 -20.90
C ARG A 226 18.70 2.76 -21.56
N TYR A 227 18.05 1.80 -20.88
CA TYR A 227 16.82 1.14 -21.33
C TYR A 227 15.61 1.45 -20.44
N TYR A 228 15.79 2.35 -19.46
CA TYR A 228 14.69 2.82 -18.65
C TYR A 228 13.71 3.64 -19.52
N PRO A 229 12.39 3.48 -19.37
CA PRO A 229 11.42 4.29 -20.09
C PRO A 229 11.50 5.77 -19.65
N GLY A 230 12.04 6.64 -20.51
CA GLY A 230 12.16 8.08 -20.28
C GLY A 230 13.57 8.52 -19.85
N GLU A 231 13.66 9.68 -19.21
CA GLU A 231 14.93 10.42 -19.01
C GLU A 231 15.54 10.24 -17.61
N LEU A 232 15.18 9.18 -16.87
CA LEU A 232 15.68 9.01 -15.50
C LEU A 232 17.20 8.87 -15.45
N GLY A 233 17.79 8.09 -16.37
CA GLY A 233 19.24 7.89 -16.42
C GLY A 233 20.03 9.17 -16.72
N SER A 234 19.54 10.01 -17.63
CA SER A 234 20.14 11.32 -17.95
C SER A 234 19.97 12.29 -16.78
N THR A 235 18.80 12.28 -16.13
CA THR A 235 18.47 13.08 -14.94
C THR A 235 19.41 12.78 -13.77
N LEU A 236 19.53 11.51 -13.37
CA LEU A 236 20.40 11.13 -12.23
C LEU A 236 21.86 11.49 -12.50
N ALA A 237 22.35 11.25 -13.72
CA ALA A 237 23.70 11.65 -14.09
C ALA A 237 23.89 13.17 -14.08
N GLY A 238 22.87 13.94 -14.46
CA GLY A 238 22.84 15.40 -14.35
C GLY A 238 22.94 15.86 -12.89
N ILE A 239 22.10 15.30 -12.01
CA ILE A 239 22.13 15.56 -10.56
C ILE A 239 23.52 15.26 -9.97
N LEU A 240 24.11 14.10 -10.29
CA LEU A 240 25.42 13.73 -9.75
C LEU A 240 26.57 14.60 -10.28
N THR A 241 26.39 15.25 -11.43
CA THR A 241 27.42 16.10 -12.06
C THR A 241 27.32 17.56 -11.61
N TYR A 242 26.11 18.11 -11.54
CA TYR A 242 25.85 19.55 -11.29
C TYR A 242 25.25 19.82 -9.91
N GLY A 243 24.88 18.77 -9.18
CA GLY A 243 24.12 18.86 -7.93
C GLY A 243 22.62 18.99 -8.17
N VAL A 244 21.84 18.54 -7.20
CA VAL A 244 20.39 18.61 -7.24
C VAL A 244 19.89 20.01 -6.89
N GLN A 245 18.89 20.46 -7.63
CA GLN A 245 18.10 21.63 -7.31
C GLN A 245 17.05 21.26 -6.26
N ILE A 246 16.99 21.98 -5.13
CA ILE A 246 16.14 21.57 -3.98
C ILE A 246 14.69 22.06 -4.09
N GLY A 247 14.36 22.84 -5.12
CA GLY A 247 13.00 23.29 -5.38
C GLY A 247 12.55 24.52 -4.57
N TYR A 248 13.47 25.40 -4.15
CA TYR A 248 13.13 26.62 -3.42
C TYR A 248 12.63 27.73 -4.35
N ARG A 249 11.44 28.27 -4.08
CA ARG A 249 10.80 29.39 -4.79
C ARG A 249 10.49 30.57 -3.87
N GLY A 250 10.89 30.50 -2.61
CA GLY A 250 10.69 31.58 -1.64
C GLY A 250 11.50 32.83 -1.96
N LYS A 251 11.14 33.94 -1.30
CA LYS A 251 11.89 35.21 -1.42
C LYS A 251 13.26 35.07 -0.76
N LYS A 252 14.31 35.57 -1.42
CA LYS A 252 15.65 35.68 -0.83
C LYS A 252 15.64 36.78 0.25
N HIS A 253 15.49 36.39 1.50
CA HIS A 253 15.59 37.25 2.67
C HIS A 253 16.51 36.62 3.71
N ALA A 254 17.06 37.42 4.61
CA ALA A 254 17.90 36.91 5.69
C ALA A 254 17.03 36.30 6.80
N CYS A 255 17.26 35.03 7.13
CA CYS A 255 16.59 34.32 8.21
C CYS A 255 17.61 33.52 9.00
N HIS A 256 17.98 34.01 10.18
CA HIS A 256 18.99 33.39 11.04
C HIS A 256 18.35 32.94 12.34
N SER A 257 18.60 31.68 12.70
CA SER A 257 18.09 31.08 13.93
C SER A 257 19.21 30.42 14.73
N THR A 258 19.10 30.48 16.05
CA THR A 258 20.00 29.79 16.97
C THR A 258 19.61 28.32 17.10
N ASN A 259 20.62 27.45 17.24
CA ASN A 259 20.40 26.01 17.44
C ASN A 259 19.41 25.72 18.58
N HIS A 260 18.68 24.62 18.42
CA HIS A 260 17.85 24.09 19.50
C HIS A 260 18.75 23.64 20.66
N TYR A 261 18.14 23.41 21.83
CA TYR A 261 18.88 22.85 22.95
C TYR A 261 19.43 21.46 22.60
N ILE A 262 20.73 21.28 22.77
CA ILE A 262 21.46 20.06 22.40
C ILE A 262 22.13 19.50 23.66
N HIS A 263 21.63 18.35 24.12
CA HIS A 263 22.10 17.70 25.35
C HIS A 263 23.56 17.22 25.26
N GLU A 264 23.99 16.74 24.09
CA GLU A 264 25.34 16.18 23.87
C GLU A 264 26.05 16.88 22.70
N PRO A 265 26.64 18.08 22.91
CA PRO A 265 27.26 18.87 21.83
C PRO A 265 28.49 18.22 21.19
N SER A 266 29.21 17.36 21.92
CA SER A 266 30.39 16.64 21.39
C SER A 266 30.06 15.84 20.13
N ILE A 267 28.89 15.19 20.11
CA ILE A 267 28.42 14.37 18.98
C ILE A 267 28.31 15.19 17.69
N ILE A 268 27.85 16.44 17.77
CA ILE A 268 27.76 17.29 16.58
C ILE A 268 29.16 17.66 16.10
N THR A 269 30.08 17.93 17.03
CA THR A 269 31.46 18.30 16.71
C THR A 269 32.20 17.15 16.04
N GLU A 270 32.08 15.92 16.55
CA GLU A 270 32.67 14.71 15.97
C GLU A 270 32.11 14.42 14.57
N LYS A 271 30.78 14.45 14.41
CA LYS A 271 30.14 14.23 13.10
C LYS A 271 30.47 15.33 12.10
N LEU A 272 30.61 16.57 12.56
CA LEU A 272 31.00 17.68 11.70
C LEU A 272 32.43 17.49 11.19
N ALA A 273 33.36 17.03 12.02
CA ALA A 273 34.72 16.72 11.59
C ALA A 273 34.74 15.61 10.52
N GLU A 274 33.94 14.55 10.70
CA GLU A 274 33.76 13.50 9.68
C GLU A 274 33.16 14.05 8.39
N ASP A 275 32.08 14.84 8.47
CA ASP A 275 31.41 15.44 7.31
C ASP A 275 32.32 16.41 6.54
N LEU A 276 33.20 17.14 7.23
CA LEU A 276 34.22 18.01 6.62
C LEU A 276 35.24 17.18 5.84
N ASN A 277 35.74 16.09 6.43
CA ASN A 277 36.69 15.19 5.76
C ASN A 277 36.07 14.53 4.51
N LEU A 278 34.78 14.22 4.56
CA LEU A 278 34.03 13.65 3.44
C LEU A 278 33.52 14.71 2.44
N HIS A 279 33.86 15.99 2.63
CA HIS A 279 33.40 17.12 1.81
C HIS A 279 31.86 17.29 1.75
N ARG A 280 31.13 16.63 2.67
CA ARG A 280 29.67 16.72 2.80
C ARG A 280 29.23 18.05 3.40
N VAL A 281 30.12 18.70 4.15
CA VAL A 281 29.96 20.03 4.72
C VAL A 281 31.15 20.90 4.32
N LYS A 282 30.93 22.22 4.15
CA LYS A 282 32.02 23.19 3.97
C LYS A 282 31.81 24.43 4.84
N LEU A 283 32.92 25.11 5.15
CA LEU A 283 32.87 26.42 5.79
C LEU A 283 32.28 27.47 4.83
N ALA A 284 31.45 28.36 5.35
CA ALA A 284 30.86 29.45 4.61
C ALA A 284 31.05 30.78 5.35
N PHE A 285 31.32 31.87 4.62
CA PHE A 285 31.53 33.18 5.23
C PHE A 285 30.22 33.86 5.63
N LYS A 286 29.23 33.89 4.72
CA LYS A 286 27.91 34.47 4.95
C LYS A 286 26.86 33.65 4.21
N SER A 287 25.72 33.44 4.86
CA SER A 287 24.54 32.81 4.27
C SER A 287 23.32 33.66 4.58
N SER A 288 22.35 33.70 3.66
CA SER A 288 21.05 34.33 3.91
C SER A 288 20.16 33.48 4.82
N PHE A 289 20.37 32.17 4.86
CA PHE A 289 19.62 31.26 5.73
C PHE A 289 20.57 30.58 6.70
N ILE A 290 20.24 30.59 7.98
CA ILE A 290 20.91 29.83 9.03
C ILE A 290 19.83 29.12 9.82
N SER A 291 19.64 27.84 9.54
CA SER A 291 18.65 27.01 10.21
C SER A 291 19.25 26.27 11.40
N PRO A 292 18.47 26.05 12.47
CA PRO A 292 19.01 25.51 13.71
C PRO A 292 19.23 24.00 13.61
N LEU A 293 20.25 23.54 14.33
CA LEU A 293 20.50 22.13 14.58
C LEU A 293 19.77 21.64 15.83
N GLY A 294 19.46 20.34 15.85
CA GLY A 294 19.00 19.61 17.02
C GLY A 294 19.48 18.16 17.02
N LEU A 295 19.32 17.48 18.16
CA LEU A 295 19.59 16.04 18.29
C LEU A 295 18.31 15.30 18.72
N VAL A 296 18.03 14.18 18.04
CA VAL A 296 16.93 13.27 18.37
C VAL A 296 17.51 11.87 18.59
N PRO A 297 17.13 11.16 19.67
CA PRO A 297 17.62 9.82 19.92
C PRO A 297 17.15 8.85 18.83
N LYS A 298 18.01 7.93 18.42
CA LYS A 298 17.64 6.82 17.54
C LYS A 298 17.13 5.63 18.37
N HIS A 299 16.38 4.75 17.72
CA HIS A 299 15.86 3.53 18.35
C HIS A 299 16.93 2.49 18.67
N ASP A 300 17.99 2.43 17.86
CA ASP A 300 19.14 1.51 17.96
C ASP A 300 20.24 2.02 18.91
N GLY A 301 19.96 3.09 19.66
CA GLY A 301 20.95 3.83 20.42
C GLY A 301 21.66 4.90 19.58
N GLY A 302 22.17 5.92 20.27
CA GLY A 302 22.82 7.08 19.65
C GLY A 302 21.85 8.15 19.14
N TRP A 303 22.39 9.12 18.39
CA TRP A 303 21.68 10.36 18.07
C TRP A 303 21.63 10.65 16.58
N ARG A 304 20.52 11.25 16.12
CA ARG A 304 20.32 11.79 14.77
C ARG A 304 20.42 13.31 14.82
N ARG A 305 21.32 13.87 14.01
CA ARG A 305 21.39 15.32 13.76
C ARG A 305 20.19 15.71 12.92
N ILE A 306 19.39 16.65 13.43
CA ILE A 306 18.28 17.25 12.69
C ILE A 306 18.69 18.66 12.31
N HIS A 307 18.43 19.02 11.05
CA HIS A 307 18.55 20.38 10.56
C HIS A 307 17.13 20.90 10.36
N ASP A 308 16.69 21.79 11.24
CA ASP A 308 15.30 22.22 11.25
C ASP A 308 15.06 23.32 10.21
N LEU A 309 14.92 22.89 8.96
CA LEU A 309 14.67 23.75 7.81
C LEU A 309 13.24 24.32 7.78
N SER A 310 12.38 23.94 8.73
CA SER A 310 11.05 24.52 8.90
C SER A 310 11.04 25.67 9.91
N TRP A 311 12.14 25.88 10.63
CA TRP A 311 12.26 26.93 11.64
C TRP A 311 12.90 28.22 11.07
N PRO A 312 12.42 29.40 11.50
CA PRO A 312 11.25 29.62 12.34
C PRO A 312 9.95 29.46 11.53
N PRO A 313 8.83 29.11 12.18
CA PRO A 313 7.55 28.96 11.50
C PRO A 313 7.22 30.20 10.64
N GLY A 314 6.89 29.97 9.36
CA GLY A 314 6.57 31.03 8.39
C GLY A 314 7.77 31.61 7.61
N CYS A 315 9.01 31.42 8.09
CA CYS A 315 10.21 31.91 7.40
C CYS A 315 11.26 30.82 7.11
N GLY A 316 11.05 29.60 7.58
CA GLY A 316 11.94 28.46 7.30
C GLY A 316 12.08 28.16 5.80
N VAL A 317 13.19 27.52 5.44
CA VAL A 317 13.53 27.14 4.05
C VAL A 317 12.42 26.27 3.42
N ASN A 318 11.87 25.32 4.16
CA ASN A 318 10.79 24.45 3.67
C ASN A 318 9.52 25.23 3.30
N GLN A 319 9.28 26.40 3.91
CA GLN A 319 8.12 27.24 3.59
C GLN A 319 8.20 27.81 2.15
N GLY A 320 9.41 27.93 1.61
CA GLY A 320 9.63 28.35 0.22
C GLY A 320 9.56 27.23 -0.79
N ILE A 321 9.29 25.99 -0.39
CA ILE A 321 9.22 24.81 -1.26
C ILE A 321 7.74 24.44 -1.45
N PRO A 322 7.23 24.33 -2.69
CA PRO A 322 5.87 23.88 -2.95
C PRO A 322 5.62 22.44 -2.46
N ASP A 323 4.51 22.21 -1.75
CA ASP A 323 4.17 20.89 -1.18
C ASP A 323 4.01 19.78 -2.24
N ASN A 324 3.56 20.13 -3.45
CA ASN A 324 3.41 19.17 -4.54
C ASN A 324 4.76 18.67 -5.09
N TRP A 325 5.88 19.31 -4.75
CA TRP A 325 7.22 18.91 -5.19
C TRP A 325 7.90 17.90 -4.26
N SER A 326 7.33 17.66 -3.08
CA SER A 326 7.82 16.69 -2.08
C SER A 326 6.92 15.45 -1.97
N ALA A 327 5.84 15.38 -2.74
CA ALA A 327 4.90 14.27 -2.69
C ALA A 327 5.52 12.95 -3.17
N ILE A 328 5.34 11.89 -2.37
CA ILE A 328 5.78 10.52 -2.67
C ILE A 328 4.65 9.59 -2.30
N GLU A 329 4.40 8.62 -3.17
CA GLU A 329 3.59 7.45 -2.86
C GLU A 329 4.51 6.34 -2.34
N TYR A 330 4.36 5.99 -1.06
CA TYR A 330 5.10 4.90 -0.44
C TYR A 330 4.40 3.57 -0.68
N MET A 331 5.19 2.51 -0.83
CA MET A 331 4.67 1.15 -0.80
C MET A 331 3.94 0.84 0.51
N LYS A 332 2.98 -0.07 0.47
CA LYS A 332 2.27 -0.56 1.65
C LYS A 332 2.91 -1.86 2.12
N ILE A 333 2.85 -2.13 3.42
CA ILE A 333 3.31 -3.44 3.93
C ILE A 333 2.45 -4.58 3.37
N ASP A 334 1.19 -4.30 3.05
CA ASP A 334 0.25 -5.26 2.48
C ASP A 334 0.77 -5.79 1.12
N ASP A 335 1.48 -4.96 0.36
CA ASP A 335 2.14 -5.38 -0.88
C ASP A 335 3.20 -6.47 -0.64
N ILE A 336 3.86 -6.44 0.52
CA ILE A 336 4.84 -7.46 0.95
C ILE A 336 4.11 -8.72 1.39
N TYR A 337 3.00 -8.57 2.12
CA TYR A 337 2.17 -9.70 2.53
C TYR A 337 1.66 -10.48 1.31
N ASP A 338 1.12 -9.78 0.31
CA ASP A 338 0.66 -10.40 -0.93
C ASP A 338 1.77 -11.15 -1.67
N GLN A 339 2.99 -10.60 -1.68
CA GLN A 339 4.15 -11.26 -2.29
C GLN A 339 4.60 -12.50 -1.52
N ILE A 340 4.55 -12.47 -0.18
CA ILE A 340 4.86 -13.63 0.66
C ILE A 340 3.80 -14.72 0.47
N ILE A 341 2.52 -14.35 0.43
CA ILE A 341 1.40 -15.27 0.13
C ILE A 341 1.60 -15.92 -1.24
N LYS A 342 1.96 -15.15 -2.27
CA LYS A 342 2.27 -15.65 -3.62
C LYS A 342 3.52 -16.52 -3.64
N ALA A 343 4.57 -16.15 -2.90
CA ALA A 343 5.81 -16.91 -2.79
C ALA A 343 5.60 -18.25 -2.07
N GLY A 344 4.58 -18.33 -1.21
CA GLY A 344 4.20 -19.52 -0.46
C GLY A 344 4.97 -19.68 0.85
N SER A 345 4.50 -20.62 1.66
CA SER A 345 5.09 -20.93 2.97
C SER A 345 6.56 -21.31 2.86
N GLY A 346 7.39 -20.79 3.77
CA GLY A 346 8.84 -21.02 3.83
C GLY A 346 9.65 -20.21 2.82
N CYS A 347 9.05 -19.21 2.16
CA CYS A 347 9.77 -18.29 1.27
C CYS A 347 10.91 -17.56 1.99
N THR A 348 11.95 -17.16 1.26
CA THR A 348 13.05 -16.36 1.84
C THR A 348 12.75 -14.87 1.66
N ILE A 349 12.77 -14.13 2.77
CA ILE A 349 12.70 -12.68 2.82
C ILE A 349 14.12 -12.14 2.97
N ILE A 350 14.49 -11.15 2.16
CA ILE A 350 15.82 -10.53 2.13
C ILE A 350 15.64 -9.03 2.29
N LYS A 351 16.34 -8.43 3.25
CA LYS A 351 16.32 -6.99 3.52
C LYS A 351 17.73 -6.41 3.42
N ARG A 352 17.90 -5.33 2.66
CA ARG A 352 19.17 -4.62 2.50
C ARG A 352 18.99 -3.12 2.76
N ASP A 353 19.92 -2.49 3.48
CA ASP A 353 19.87 -1.06 3.85
C ASP A 353 20.96 -0.26 3.11
N ILE A 354 20.58 0.89 2.54
CA ILE A 354 21.53 1.86 1.96
C ILE A 354 22.10 2.74 3.07
N LYS A 355 23.43 2.73 3.21
CA LYS A 355 24.12 3.55 4.22
C LYS A 355 24.04 5.04 3.88
N ASP A 356 23.86 5.87 4.91
CA ASP A 356 23.84 7.34 4.81
C ASP A 356 22.86 7.86 3.72
N ALA A 357 21.64 7.33 3.73
CA ALA A 357 20.56 7.79 2.86
C ALA A 357 20.43 9.33 2.87
N PHE A 358 20.00 9.90 1.75
CA PHE A 358 20.05 11.34 1.40
C PHE A 358 21.46 11.91 1.21
N ARG A 359 22.41 11.60 2.09
CA ARG A 359 23.78 12.16 2.07
C ARG A 359 24.61 11.73 0.86
N ILE A 360 24.17 10.71 0.13
CA ILE A 360 24.79 10.29 -1.13
C ILE A 360 24.40 11.18 -2.32
N VAL A 361 23.38 12.03 -2.19
CA VAL A 361 22.90 12.89 -3.28
C VAL A 361 23.45 14.31 -3.08
N PRO A 362 24.24 14.84 -4.03
CA PRO A 362 24.87 16.15 -3.89
C PRO A 362 23.88 17.29 -4.19
N VAL A 363 24.04 18.44 -3.53
CA VAL A 363 23.22 19.65 -3.73
C VAL A 363 23.97 20.65 -4.60
N ALA A 364 23.24 21.26 -5.54
CA ALA A 364 23.77 22.28 -6.44
C ALA A 364 24.36 23.47 -5.67
N GLN A 365 25.52 23.96 -6.12
CA GLN A 365 26.30 24.97 -5.39
C GLN A 365 25.51 26.26 -5.12
N ASP A 366 24.64 26.64 -6.05
CA ASP A 366 23.78 27.82 -5.96
C ASP A 366 22.61 27.65 -4.98
N ASN A 367 22.32 26.45 -4.49
CA ASN A 367 21.31 26.19 -3.46
C ASN A 367 21.89 25.93 -2.06
N GLN A 368 23.19 25.67 -1.94
CA GLN A 368 23.81 25.30 -0.66
C GLN A 368 23.66 26.39 0.41
N TYR A 369 23.49 27.67 0.02
CA TYR A 369 23.21 28.76 0.95
C TYR A 369 21.88 28.58 1.70
N LEU A 370 20.93 27.81 1.15
CA LEU A 370 19.66 27.50 1.81
C LEU A 370 19.84 26.47 2.93
N LEU A 371 20.98 25.77 2.98
CA LEU A 371 21.24 24.66 3.89
C LEU A 371 22.37 25.01 4.87
N ALA A 372 22.46 26.29 5.28
CA ALA A 372 23.47 26.69 6.25
C ALA A 372 23.03 26.47 7.70
N PHE A 373 24.02 26.27 8.56
CA PHE A 373 23.87 26.20 10.00
C PHE A 373 25.10 26.81 10.70
N GLN A 374 24.97 27.08 12.00
CA GLN A 374 26.07 27.58 12.82
C GLN A 374 26.48 26.55 13.87
N TRP A 375 27.79 26.41 14.06
CA TRP A 375 28.37 25.59 15.12
C TRP A 375 29.67 26.22 15.61
N ASN A 376 29.86 26.36 16.93
CA ASN A 376 31.05 26.97 17.54
C ASN A 376 31.48 28.30 16.86
N ASN A 377 30.53 29.24 16.71
CA ASN A 377 30.73 30.56 16.08
C ASN A 377 31.18 30.54 14.61
N SER A 378 31.17 29.38 13.96
CA SER A 378 31.48 29.23 12.54
C SER A 378 30.21 28.89 11.76
N THR A 379 30.11 29.39 10.53
CA THR A 379 29.00 29.08 9.63
C THR A 379 29.42 28.00 8.65
N TYR A 380 28.56 27.01 8.49
CA TYR A 380 28.77 25.86 7.61
C TYR A 380 27.59 25.73 6.67
N VAL A 381 27.80 25.13 5.50
CA VAL A 381 26.72 24.74 4.58
C VAL A 381 26.82 23.28 4.22
N GLU A 382 25.66 22.67 4.05
CA GLU A 382 25.52 21.28 3.65
C GLU A 382 25.64 21.15 2.12
N CYS A 383 26.48 20.23 1.67
CA CYS A 383 26.77 19.97 0.25
C CYS A 383 25.95 18.79 -0.32
N CYS A 384 25.20 18.08 0.53
CA CYS A 384 24.35 16.95 0.16
C CYS A 384 22.93 17.11 0.73
N LEU A 385 21.98 16.30 0.26
CA LEU A 385 20.65 16.23 0.86
C LEU A 385 20.74 15.77 2.32
N LEU A 386 19.78 16.23 3.13
CA LEU A 386 19.79 16.07 4.58
C LEU A 386 18.40 15.82 5.15
N PHE A 387 18.35 15.25 6.35
CA PHE A 387 17.12 15.11 7.12
C PHE A 387 16.60 16.47 7.56
N GLY A 388 15.34 16.75 7.21
CA GLY A 388 14.67 18.02 7.50
C GLY A 388 14.30 18.81 6.25
N LEU A 389 14.90 18.51 5.09
CA LEU A 389 14.52 19.14 3.83
C LEU A 389 13.27 18.50 3.24
N ALA A 390 12.26 19.29 2.90
CA ALA A 390 10.96 18.82 2.41
C ALA A 390 11.08 17.94 1.15
N THR A 391 11.93 18.31 0.19
CA THR A 391 12.13 17.59 -1.08
C THR A 391 13.14 16.45 -1.00
N ALA A 392 13.90 16.32 0.09
CA ALA A 392 14.96 15.30 0.19
C ALA A 392 14.44 13.86 -0.01
N PRO A 393 13.31 13.44 0.59
CA PRO A 393 12.77 12.11 0.36
C PRO A 393 12.49 11.85 -1.13
N PHE A 394 11.88 12.80 -1.84
CA PHE A 394 11.49 12.61 -3.25
C PHE A 394 12.73 12.53 -4.14
N LEU A 395 13.65 13.47 -3.95
CA LEU A 395 14.88 13.54 -4.73
C LEU A 395 15.77 12.31 -4.55
N PHE A 396 15.84 11.75 -3.34
CA PHE A 396 16.51 10.48 -3.10
C PHE A 396 15.74 9.29 -3.67
N ASN A 397 14.40 9.32 -3.61
CA ASN A 397 13.57 8.25 -4.15
C ASN A 397 13.78 8.06 -5.66
N LEU A 398 14.16 9.10 -6.42
CA LEU A 398 14.56 8.94 -7.82
C LEU A 398 15.69 7.92 -8.01
N PHE A 399 16.68 7.93 -7.11
CA PHE A 399 17.78 6.96 -7.12
C PHE A 399 17.32 5.58 -6.63
N ALA A 400 16.44 5.54 -5.63
CA ALA A 400 15.91 4.30 -5.09
C ALA A 400 15.03 3.55 -6.11
N GLU A 401 14.13 4.25 -6.82
CA GLU A 401 13.32 3.70 -7.91
C GLU A 401 14.16 3.22 -9.08
N ALA A 402 15.23 3.96 -9.40
CA ALA A 402 16.17 3.54 -10.43
C ALA A 402 16.92 2.25 -10.03
N LEU A 403 17.41 2.16 -8.78
CA LEU A 403 18.03 0.93 -8.29
C LEU A 403 17.02 -0.21 -8.27
N HIS A 404 15.80 0.02 -7.80
CA HIS A 404 14.73 -0.96 -7.82
C HIS A 404 14.51 -1.51 -9.22
N TRP A 405 14.34 -0.63 -10.21
CA TRP A 405 14.13 -1.03 -11.59
C TRP A 405 15.28 -1.88 -12.13
N VAL A 406 16.54 -1.48 -11.86
CA VAL A 406 17.72 -2.27 -12.24
C VAL A 406 17.69 -3.65 -11.60
N LEU A 407 17.43 -3.75 -10.30
CA LEU A 407 17.36 -5.02 -9.59
C LEU A 407 16.22 -5.90 -10.13
N GLN A 408 15.04 -5.33 -10.37
CA GLN A 408 13.89 -6.02 -10.96
C GLN A 408 14.21 -6.59 -12.35
N CYS A 409 14.97 -5.85 -13.17
CA CYS A 409 15.40 -6.32 -14.48
C CYS A 409 16.42 -7.47 -14.40
N LEU A 410 17.31 -7.45 -13.39
CA LEU A 410 18.39 -8.44 -13.25
C LEU A 410 17.97 -9.67 -12.44
N LEU A 411 16.90 -9.58 -11.65
CA LEU A 411 16.43 -10.61 -10.73
C LEU A 411 14.92 -10.88 -10.93
N PRO A 412 14.51 -11.37 -12.10
CA PRO A 412 13.09 -11.49 -12.45
C PRO A 412 12.34 -12.56 -11.63
N THR A 413 13.07 -13.46 -10.95
CA THR A 413 12.50 -14.48 -10.05
C THR A 413 12.25 -13.97 -8.64
N PHE A 414 12.58 -12.70 -8.35
CA PHE A 414 12.38 -12.08 -7.04
C PHE A 414 11.27 -11.04 -7.12
N TYR A 415 10.42 -11.01 -6.10
CA TYR A 415 9.54 -9.88 -5.87
C TYR A 415 10.32 -8.81 -5.12
N ILE A 416 10.56 -7.66 -5.74
CA ILE A 416 11.34 -6.58 -5.14
C ILE A 416 10.41 -5.44 -4.74
N ASN A 417 10.71 -4.89 -3.57
CA ASN A 417 10.03 -3.79 -2.92
C ASN A 417 11.08 -2.87 -2.29
N HIS A 418 10.70 -1.62 -2.05
CA HIS A 418 11.56 -0.72 -1.28
C HIS A 418 10.76 0.38 -0.60
N TYR A 419 11.23 0.78 0.57
CA TYR A 419 10.76 1.94 1.30
C TYR A 419 11.95 2.86 1.52
N LEU A 420 12.11 3.86 0.64
CA LEU A 420 13.30 4.72 0.59
C LEU A 420 14.60 3.90 0.54
N ASP A 421 15.32 3.82 1.66
CA ASP A 421 16.62 3.16 1.81
C ASP A 421 16.54 1.67 2.18
N ASP A 422 15.38 1.19 2.62
CA ASP A 422 15.12 -0.23 2.92
C ASP A 422 14.68 -0.95 1.64
N PHE A 423 15.52 -1.83 1.09
CA PHE A 423 15.19 -2.73 -0.01
C PHE A 423 14.77 -4.10 0.51
N ILE A 424 13.63 -4.59 0.04
CA ILE A 424 13.06 -5.88 0.43
C ILE A 424 12.89 -6.74 -0.81
N ALA A 425 13.38 -7.97 -0.77
CA ALA A 425 13.14 -8.97 -1.80
C ALA A 425 12.53 -10.22 -1.20
N VAL A 426 11.55 -10.80 -1.89
CA VAL A 426 10.90 -12.06 -1.53
C VAL A 426 11.12 -13.05 -2.66
N THR A 427 11.52 -14.26 -2.33
CA THR A 427 11.70 -15.35 -3.29
C THR A 427 11.15 -16.65 -2.76
N HIS A 428 10.61 -17.47 -3.66
CA HIS A 428 10.13 -18.80 -3.32
C HIS A 428 11.23 -19.62 -2.62
N SER A 429 10.82 -20.49 -1.70
CA SER A 429 11.73 -21.45 -1.09
C SER A 429 12.19 -22.43 -2.19
N PRO A 430 13.46 -22.43 -2.61
CA PRO A 430 13.91 -23.32 -3.65
C PRO A 430 14.40 -24.63 -3.03
N SER A 431 14.34 -25.70 -3.81
CA SER A 431 15.14 -26.92 -3.59
C SER A 431 16.66 -26.67 -3.68
N MET A 432 17.08 -25.42 -3.93
CA MET A 432 18.46 -24.97 -4.02
C MET A 432 18.99 -24.54 -2.66
N SER A 433 20.24 -24.90 -2.39
CA SER A 433 20.91 -24.70 -1.10
C SER A 433 21.13 -23.24 -0.68
N ASN A 434 21.00 -22.24 -1.56
CA ASN A 434 21.17 -20.83 -1.20
C ASN A 434 20.59 -19.81 -2.23
N PRO A 435 19.27 -19.56 -2.27
CA PRO A 435 18.66 -18.52 -3.12
C PRO A 435 19.12 -17.10 -2.79
N ALA A 436 19.40 -16.81 -1.52
CA ALA A 436 19.85 -15.49 -1.09
C ALA A 436 21.19 -15.12 -1.71
N GLY A 437 22.08 -16.11 -1.93
CA GLY A 437 23.37 -15.91 -2.58
C GLY A 437 23.27 -15.33 -4.00
N ALA A 438 22.22 -15.67 -4.76
CA ALA A 438 22.01 -15.10 -6.09
C ALA A 438 21.61 -13.62 -6.02
N PHE A 439 20.70 -13.27 -5.10
CA PHE A 439 20.32 -11.88 -4.85
C PHE A 439 21.52 -11.04 -4.41
N ASP A 440 22.26 -11.51 -3.39
CA ASP A 440 23.40 -10.79 -2.83
C ASP A 440 24.50 -10.55 -3.87
N LYS A 441 24.80 -11.55 -4.69
CA LYS A 441 25.78 -11.40 -5.76
C LYS A 441 25.41 -10.26 -6.71
N VAL A 442 24.15 -10.22 -7.16
CA VAL A 442 23.68 -9.16 -8.06
C VAL A 442 23.62 -7.82 -7.33
N TYR A 443 23.05 -7.78 -6.13
CA TYR A 443 22.93 -6.57 -5.32
C TYR A 443 24.30 -5.94 -5.04
N HIS A 444 25.29 -6.72 -4.59
CA HIS A 444 26.65 -6.26 -4.37
C HIS A 444 27.31 -5.79 -5.66
N THR A 445 27.22 -6.57 -6.74
CA THR A 445 27.80 -6.19 -8.04
C THR A 445 27.25 -4.85 -8.54
N VAL A 446 25.93 -4.67 -8.47
CA VAL A 446 25.25 -3.45 -8.91
C VAL A 446 25.61 -2.26 -8.01
N THR A 447 25.56 -2.45 -6.69
CA THR A 447 25.86 -1.35 -5.74
C THR A 447 27.34 -0.95 -5.78
N ASP A 448 28.27 -1.89 -5.89
CA ASP A 448 29.71 -1.61 -6.09
C ASP A 448 29.95 -0.89 -7.42
N TYR A 449 29.28 -1.34 -8.49
CA TYR A 449 29.36 -0.66 -9.77
C TYR A 449 28.79 0.76 -9.69
N LEU A 450 27.66 0.99 -9.02
CA LEU A 450 27.04 2.33 -8.92
C LEU A 450 27.70 3.25 -7.88
N GLY A 451 28.52 2.72 -6.98
CA GLY A 451 29.12 3.45 -5.86
C GLY A 451 28.17 3.62 -4.66
N ILE A 452 27.13 2.78 -4.55
CA ILE A 452 26.12 2.87 -3.49
C ILE A 452 26.70 2.24 -2.20
N PRO A 453 26.84 3.02 -1.11
CA PRO A 453 27.32 2.49 0.15
C PRO A 453 26.25 1.62 0.83
N ARG A 454 26.66 0.46 1.35
CA ARG A 454 25.78 -0.52 2.00
C ARG A 454 25.95 -0.52 3.52
N ASN A 455 24.90 -0.89 4.24
CA ASN A 455 24.92 -1.02 5.68
C ASN A 455 24.75 -2.48 6.13
N ASN A 456 25.79 -3.29 5.92
CA ASN A 456 25.77 -4.73 6.14
C ASN A 456 25.38 -5.15 7.58
N ARG A 457 25.46 -4.25 8.57
CA ARG A 457 25.05 -4.52 9.96
C ARG A 457 23.53 -4.61 10.14
N LYS A 458 22.78 -3.98 9.25
CA LYS A 458 21.31 -3.97 9.27
C LYS A 458 20.69 -4.91 8.24
N ASP A 459 21.52 -5.53 7.41
CA ASP A 459 21.05 -6.51 6.44
C ASP A 459 20.53 -7.73 7.20
N GLU A 460 19.35 -8.21 6.79
CA GLU A 460 18.65 -9.31 7.44
C GLU A 460 18.12 -10.24 6.34
N GLN A 461 18.12 -11.55 6.59
CA GLN A 461 17.56 -12.52 5.65
C GLN A 461 17.14 -13.80 6.35
N GLY A 462 16.13 -14.46 5.80
CA GLY A 462 15.66 -15.75 6.26
C GLY A 462 14.16 -15.92 6.09
N THR A 463 13.60 -16.88 6.80
CA THR A 463 12.15 -17.12 6.83
C THR A 463 11.43 -16.24 7.84
N CYS A 464 12.16 -15.60 8.76
CA CYS A 464 11.63 -14.68 9.77
C CYS A 464 12.47 -13.40 9.80
N VAL A 465 11.91 -12.27 9.37
CA VAL A 465 12.64 -11.01 9.15
C VAL A 465 11.84 -9.79 9.63
N ILE A 466 12.51 -8.76 10.18
CA ILE A 466 11.87 -7.50 10.59
C ILE A 466 11.83 -6.49 9.43
N VAL A 467 10.65 -6.34 8.83
CA VAL A 467 10.38 -5.44 7.71
C VAL A 467 9.51 -4.27 8.17
N LEU A 468 9.97 -3.03 7.93
CA LEU A 468 9.30 -1.78 8.38
C LEU A 468 8.89 -1.82 9.87
N GLY A 469 9.65 -2.56 10.67
CA GLY A 469 9.45 -2.72 12.09
C GLY A 469 8.31 -3.66 12.49
N ILE A 470 7.87 -4.54 11.59
CA ILE A 470 7.00 -5.69 11.85
C ILE A 470 7.81 -6.96 11.56
N GLN A 471 7.77 -7.93 12.46
CA GLN A 471 8.39 -9.24 12.24
C GLN A 471 7.45 -10.07 11.37
N ILE A 472 7.95 -10.56 10.24
CA ILE A 472 7.20 -11.40 9.32
C ILE A 472 7.81 -12.79 9.31
N ASP A 473 7.01 -13.80 9.58
CA ASP A 473 7.37 -15.20 9.64
C ASP A 473 6.68 -15.96 8.50
N SER A 474 7.45 -16.29 7.48
CA SER A 474 6.96 -17.00 6.29
C SER A 474 6.72 -18.49 6.50
N ILE A 475 7.20 -19.09 7.61
CA ILE A 475 6.87 -20.49 7.93
C ILE A 475 5.52 -20.53 8.63
N ALA A 476 5.34 -19.69 9.66
CA ALA A 476 4.07 -19.57 10.35
C ALA A 476 2.99 -18.85 9.51
N MET A 477 3.40 -18.21 8.39
CA MET A 477 2.57 -17.31 7.59
C MET A 477 1.90 -16.26 8.47
N GLU A 478 2.69 -15.58 9.29
CA GLU A 478 2.24 -14.64 10.32
C GLU A 478 3.05 -13.34 10.30
N ALA A 479 2.40 -12.21 10.56
CA ALA A 479 3.06 -10.94 10.86
C ALA A 479 2.75 -10.49 12.29
N ARG A 480 3.78 -10.16 13.07
CA ARG A 480 3.68 -9.80 14.50
C ARG A 480 4.63 -8.67 14.88
N LEU A 481 4.41 -8.06 16.04
CA LEU A 481 5.37 -7.12 16.61
C LEU A 481 6.61 -7.85 17.11
N PRO A 482 7.82 -7.33 16.85
CA PRO A 482 9.02 -7.76 17.55
C PRO A 482 8.89 -7.58 19.07
N GLN A 483 9.51 -8.47 19.84
CA GLN A 483 9.40 -8.50 21.31
C GLN A 483 9.79 -7.17 21.97
N GLU A 484 10.82 -6.49 21.46
CA GLU A 484 11.26 -5.20 21.97
C GLU A 484 10.19 -4.11 21.83
N LYS A 485 9.52 -4.06 20.67
CA LYS A 485 8.44 -3.09 20.43
C LYS A 485 7.20 -3.40 21.27
N LEU A 486 6.91 -4.67 21.46
CA LEU A 486 5.81 -5.11 22.31
C LEU A 486 6.06 -4.68 23.76
N CYS A 487 7.25 -4.98 24.29
CA CYS A 487 7.67 -4.56 25.63
C CYS A 487 7.58 -3.04 25.81
N ARG A 488 8.10 -2.26 24.83
CA ARG A 488 8.01 -0.80 24.86
C ARG A 488 6.56 -0.30 24.87
N ALA A 489 5.69 -0.84 24.02
CA ALA A 489 4.28 -0.43 23.98
C ALA A 489 3.56 -0.74 25.29
N THR A 490 3.84 -1.91 25.90
CA THR A 490 3.30 -2.28 27.22
C THR A 490 3.79 -1.34 28.32
N LEU A 491 5.08 -1.02 28.34
CA LEU A 491 5.67 -0.09 29.31
C LEU A 491 5.15 1.34 29.15
N ASP A 492 5.04 1.84 27.92
CA ASP A 492 4.53 3.19 27.63
C ASP A 492 3.04 3.31 28.03
N ALA A 493 2.24 2.25 27.79
CA ALA A 493 0.85 2.19 28.26
C ALA A 493 0.76 2.16 29.79
N ALA A 494 1.58 1.36 30.46
CA ALA A 494 1.63 1.30 31.93
C ALA A 494 2.08 2.63 32.55
N ALA A 495 3.09 3.28 31.97
CA ALA A 495 3.55 4.59 32.41
C ALA A 495 2.45 5.66 32.26
N ALA A 496 1.68 5.60 31.17
CA ALA A 496 0.52 6.47 30.98
C ALA A 496 -0.59 6.22 32.02
N LEU A 497 -0.87 4.97 32.36
CA LEU A 497 -1.87 4.60 33.39
C LEU A 497 -1.52 5.08 34.80
N ASN A 498 -0.22 5.06 35.13
CA ASN A 498 0.31 5.54 36.40
C ASN A 498 0.27 7.07 36.52
N ALA A 499 0.13 7.79 35.40
CA ALA A 499 -0.02 9.24 35.42
C ALA A 499 -1.47 9.65 35.75
N THR A 500 -1.63 10.71 36.52
CA THR A 500 -2.94 11.34 36.74
C THR A 500 -3.39 12.17 35.54
N SER A 501 -2.43 12.75 34.82
CA SER A 501 -2.66 13.62 33.66
C SER A 501 -1.54 13.51 32.63
N LEU A 502 -1.90 13.68 31.35
CA LEU A 502 -0.97 13.62 30.21
C LEU A 502 -0.95 14.94 29.45
N SER A 503 0.18 15.29 28.86
CA SER A 503 0.29 16.39 27.88
C SER A 503 -0.14 15.92 26.49
N LEU A 504 -0.51 16.86 25.61
CA LEU A 504 -0.88 16.53 24.23
C LEU A 504 0.23 15.73 23.52
N LYS A 505 1.49 16.16 23.63
CA LYS A 505 2.65 15.47 23.05
C LYS A 505 2.80 14.02 23.54
N GLN A 506 2.53 13.75 24.82
CA GLN A 506 2.57 12.40 25.37
C GLN A 506 1.47 11.52 24.76
N VAL A 507 0.24 12.06 24.66
CA VAL A 507 -0.89 11.34 24.07
C VAL A 507 -0.67 11.09 22.59
N GLU A 508 -0.20 12.08 21.83
CA GLU A 508 0.11 11.95 20.40
C GLU A 508 1.18 10.88 20.16
N SER A 509 2.27 10.92 20.94
CA SER A 509 3.35 9.91 20.86
C SER A 509 2.83 8.50 21.17
N LEU A 510 2.09 8.34 22.26
CA LEU A 510 1.55 7.04 22.68
C LEU A 510 0.53 6.51 21.66
N THR A 511 -0.40 7.36 21.23
CA THR A 511 -1.41 6.95 20.24
C THR A 511 -0.79 6.61 18.91
N GLY A 512 0.26 7.33 18.48
CA GLY A 512 1.03 6.99 17.28
C GLY A 512 1.68 5.60 17.37
N LEU A 513 2.28 5.28 18.52
CA LEU A 513 2.84 3.95 18.79
C LEU A 513 1.76 2.86 18.75
N LEU A 514 0.67 3.04 19.50
CA LEU A 514 -0.43 2.06 19.56
C LEU A 514 -1.16 1.91 18.22
N ALA A 515 -1.29 2.98 17.45
CA ALA A 515 -1.82 2.93 16.10
C ALA A 515 -0.92 2.09 15.17
N PHE A 516 0.40 2.23 15.29
CA PHE A 516 1.34 1.34 14.59
C PHE A 516 1.16 -0.13 15.05
N CYS A 517 1.09 -0.38 16.36
CA CYS A 517 0.85 -1.72 16.93
C CYS A 517 -0.44 -2.36 16.40
N SER A 518 -1.51 -1.58 16.25
CA SER A 518 -2.83 -2.04 15.78
C SER A 518 -2.85 -2.62 14.35
N ARG A 519 -1.74 -2.53 13.61
CA ARG A 519 -1.59 -3.16 12.29
C ARG A 519 -1.49 -4.68 12.38
N VAL A 520 -0.91 -5.19 13.47
CA VAL A 520 -0.67 -6.63 13.69
C VAL A 520 -1.15 -7.11 15.06
N VAL A 521 -1.64 -6.21 15.91
CA VAL A 521 -2.32 -6.56 17.16
C VAL A 521 -3.82 -6.66 16.88
N ARG A 522 -4.36 -7.88 16.90
CA ARG A 522 -5.79 -8.14 16.70
C ARG A 522 -6.62 -7.33 17.70
N LEU A 523 -7.77 -6.81 17.27
CA LEU A 523 -8.66 -5.92 18.03
C LEU A 523 -8.08 -4.54 18.45
N GLY A 524 -6.78 -4.29 18.28
CA GLY A 524 -6.14 -3.05 18.75
C GLY A 524 -6.78 -1.78 18.20
N ARG A 525 -7.24 -1.78 16.94
CA ARG A 525 -7.90 -0.62 16.33
C ARG A 525 -9.16 -0.16 17.07
N THR A 526 -9.90 -1.09 17.68
CA THR A 526 -11.13 -0.78 18.44
C THR A 526 -10.88 0.11 19.66
N ARG A 527 -9.63 0.09 20.16
CA ARG A 527 -9.16 0.75 21.39
C ARG A 527 -8.38 2.04 21.13
N LEU A 528 -8.44 2.58 19.91
CA LEU A 528 -7.79 3.86 19.57
C LEU A 528 -8.74 5.07 19.61
N GLN A 529 -10.05 4.85 19.53
CA GLN A 529 -11.02 5.93 19.39
C GLN A 529 -11.07 6.85 20.61
N SER A 530 -10.96 6.31 21.84
CA SER A 530 -10.92 7.11 23.06
C SER A 530 -9.69 8.01 23.09
N LEU A 531 -8.53 7.49 22.68
CA LEU A 531 -7.27 8.21 22.59
C LEU A 531 -7.35 9.37 21.57
N TYR A 532 -7.91 9.13 20.39
CA TYR A 532 -8.11 10.20 19.41
C TYR A 532 -9.10 11.27 19.92
N THR A 533 -10.18 10.85 20.56
CA THR A 533 -11.15 11.79 21.16
C THR A 533 -10.49 12.63 22.26
N PHE A 534 -9.62 12.00 23.05
CA PHE A 534 -8.86 12.68 24.10
C PHE A 534 -7.89 13.71 23.52
N GLN A 535 -7.19 13.40 22.43
CA GLN A 535 -6.33 14.36 21.71
C GLN A 535 -7.11 15.59 21.22
N ILE A 536 -8.27 15.37 20.59
CA ILE A 536 -9.11 16.45 20.05
C ILE A 536 -9.56 17.42 21.15
N ALA A 537 -9.75 16.91 22.36
CA ALA A 537 -10.23 17.71 23.47
C ALA A 537 -9.15 18.64 24.08
N PHE A 538 -7.89 18.59 23.65
CA PHE A 538 -6.87 19.55 24.07
C PHE A 538 -7.09 20.93 23.43
N PRO A 539 -7.02 22.04 24.20
CA PRO A 539 -7.03 23.39 23.64
C PRO A 539 -5.87 23.61 22.68
N ARG A 540 -6.14 24.26 21.54
CA ARG A 540 -5.12 24.51 20.51
C ARG A 540 -3.98 25.38 21.05
N GLY A 541 -2.74 24.96 20.81
CA GLY A 541 -1.54 25.72 21.18
C GLY A 541 -1.21 25.73 22.68
N SER A 542 -1.90 24.90 23.48
CA SER A 542 -1.69 24.86 24.92
C SER A 542 -0.72 23.74 25.33
N CYS A 543 0.26 24.06 26.19
CA CYS A 543 1.13 23.09 26.86
C CYS A 543 0.46 22.43 28.09
N THR A 544 -0.84 22.64 28.30
CA THR A 544 -1.58 22.12 29.45
C THR A 544 -1.68 20.60 29.46
N ARG A 545 -1.54 20.01 30.65
CA ARG A 545 -1.87 18.61 30.90
C ARG A 545 -3.37 18.44 31.14
N ARG A 546 -3.93 17.30 30.76
CA ARG A 546 -5.34 16.96 31.01
C ARG A 546 -5.44 15.64 31.75
N ARG A 547 -6.38 15.56 32.69
CA ARG A 547 -6.68 14.34 33.45
C ARG A 547 -7.17 13.25 32.49
N ILE A 548 -6.73 12.03 32.70
CA ILE A 548 -7.10 10.88 31.88
C ILE A 548 -8.57 10.49 32.19
N PRO A 549 -9.48 10.52 31.18
CA PRO A 549 -10.85 10.04 31.33
C PRO A 549 -10.91 8.53 31.57
N TYR A 550 -12.05 8.04 32.08
CA TYR A 550 -12.25 6.61 32.33
C TYR A 550 -12.11 5.77 31.06
N GLU A 551 -12.66 6.24 29.93
CA GLU A 551 -12.65 5.53 28.66
C GLU A 551 -11.24 5.36 28.10
N VAL A 552 -10.37 6.34 28.33
CA VAL A 552 -8.96 6.27 27.94
C VAL A 552 -8.20 5.31 28.86
N ARG A 553 -8.53 5.31 30.16
CA ARG A 553 -7.94 4.39 31.13
C ARG A 553 -8.30 2.94 30.80
N ASP A 554 -9.57 2.65 30.53
CA ASP A 554 -10.05 1.32 30.11
C ASP A 554 -9.32 0.83 28.85
N ASP A 555 -9.21 1.68 27.82
CA ASP A 555 -8.50 1.30 26.60
C ASP A 555 -7.00 1.09 26.86
N LEU A 556 -6.35 1.90 27.71
CA LEU A 556 -4.94 1.72 28.07
C LEU A 556 -4.68 0.47 28.93
N GLU A 557 -5.59 0.11 29.83
CA GLU A 557 -5.55 -1.15 30.59
C GLU A 557 -5.63 -2.34 29.64
N TRP A 558 -6.57 -2.30 28.68
CA TRP A 558 -6.63 -3.31 27.63
C TRP A 558 -5.32 -3.40 26.85
N TRP A 559 -4.73 -2.28 26.41
CA TRP A 559 -3.46 -2.31 25.70
C TRP A 559 -2.33 -2.93 26.54
N ARG A 560 -2.20 -2.55 27.81
CA ARG A 560 -1.19 -3.13 28.71
C ARG A 560 -1.32 -4.64 28.82
N ASP A 561 -2.54 -5.15 29.00
CA ASP A 561 -2.80 -6.55 29.34
C ASP A 561 -2.92 -7.45 28.11
N SER A 562 -3.35 -6.90 26.98
CA SER A 562 -3.76 -7.66 25.78
C SER A 562 -2.73 -7.63 24.65
N LEU A 563 -1.70 -6.77 24.72
CA LEU A 563 -0.68 -6.64 23.67
C LEU A 563 0.01 -7.97 23.33
N SER A 564 0.38 -8.76 24.34
CA SER A 564 1.00 -10.08 24.15
C SER A 564 0.03 -11.12 23.61
N LEU A 565 -1.20 -11.13 24.12
CA LEU A 565 -2.24 -12.11 23.77
C LEU A 565 -2.72 -11.98 22.32
N PHE A 566 -2.82 -10.74 21.82
CA PHE A 566 -3.33 -10.46 20.49
C PHE A 566 -2.24 -10.09 19.48
N ASN A 567 -0.96 -10.22 19.84
CA ASN A 567 0.15 -9.98 18.92
C ASN A 567 0.16 -11.05 17.82
N GLY A 568 0.07 -10.62 16.56
CA GLY A 568 0.10 -11.52 15.42
C GLY A 568 -1.17 -11.48 14.60
N VAL A 569 -0.99 -11.42 13.28
CA VAL A 569 -2.04 -11.66 12.28
C VAL A 569 -1.56 -12.72 11.31
N LEU A 570 -2.42 -13.69 11.02
CA LEU A 570 -2.16 -14.69 9.99
C LEU A 570 -2.29 -14.04 8.61
N LEU A 571 -1.29 -14.26 7.76
CA LEU A 571 -1.26 -13.83 6.36
C LEU A 571 -2.09 -14.75 5.47
N VAL A 572 -2.11 -16.04 5.81
CA VAL A 572 -2.98 -17.04 5.18
C VAL A 572 -3.79 -17.68 6.28
N ASP A 573 -5.09 -17.82 6.05
CA ASP A 573 -5.94 -18.62 6.90
C ASP A 573 -5.69 -20.12 6.61
N PRO A 574 -5.09 -20.89 7.55
CA PRO A 574 -4.86 -22.32 7.33
C PRO A 574 -6.14 -23.15 7.44
N CYS A 575 -7.21 -22.58 8.01
CA CYS A 575 -8.43 -23.31 8.31
C CYS A 575 -9.39 -23.29 7.10
N ARG A 576 -9.82 -24.47 6.64
CA ARG A 576 -11.04 -24.57 5.82
C ARG A 576 -12.25 -24.33 6.72
N ARG A 577 -12.53 -23.07 7.02
CA ARG A 577 -13.68 -22.68 7.84
C ARG A 577 -14.96 -22.92 7.06
N ASN A 578 -15.99 -23.45 7.72
CA ASN A 578 -17.33 -23.45 7.16
C ASN A 578 -17.80 -22.00 6.99
N ILE A 579 -18.59 -21.73 5.96
CA ILE A 579 -19.09 -20.39 5.68
C ILE A 579 -20.54 -20.29 6.19
N THR A 580 -20.82 -19.22 6.91
CA THR A 580 -22.17 -18.86 7.35
C THR A 580 -22.47 -17.44 6.91
N HIS A 581 -23.69 -17.18 6.48
CA HIS A 581 -24.16 -15.85 6.14
C HIS A 581 -25.15 -15.39 7.18
N LEU A 582 -24.88 -14.24 7.80
CA LEU A 582 -25.78 -13.56 8.72
C LEU A 582 -26.35 -12.33 8.03
N TYR A 583 -27.66 -12.18 8.09
CA TYR A 583 -28.37 -10.99 7.65
C TYR A 583 -28.95 -10.31 8.87
N THR A 584 -28.83 -8.99 8.92
CA THR A 584 -29.35 -8.19 10.01
C THR A 584 -29.99 -6.91 9.49
N ASP A 585 -31.06 -6.48 10.15
CA ASP A 585 -31.65 -5.17 9.98
C ASP A 585 -32.16 -4.62 11.32
N ALA A 586 -32.23 -3.30 11.44
CA ALA A 586 -32.77 -2.61 12.60
C ALA A 586 -33.75 -1.51 12.15
N SER A 587 -34.96 -1.55 12.69
CA SER A 587 -35.99 -0.55 12.44
C SER A 587 -36.36 0.19 13.73
N THR A 588 -37.45 0.96 13.71
CA THR A 588 -38.00 1.60 14.92
C THR A 588 -38.79 0.63 15.81
N THR A 589 -39.18 -0.54 15.30
CA THR A 589 -40.01 -1.53 16.00
C THR A 589 -39.20 -2.67 16.60
N GLY A 590 -38.09 -3.04 15.98
CA GLY A 590 -37.28 -4.16 16.42
C GLY A 590 -36.01 -4.36 15.61
N GLN A 591 -35.32 -5.46 15.88
CA GLN A 591 -34.18 -5.94 15.10
C GLN A 591 -34.55 -7.29 14.50
N GLY A 592 -34.26 -7.44 13.21
CA GLY A 592 -34.50 -8.66 12.46
C GLY A 592 -33.17 -9.29 12.10
N LEU A 593 -33.05 -10.59 12.32
CA LEU A 593 -31.82 -11.29 11.98
C LEU A 593 -32.11 -12.75 11.61
N PHE A 594 -31.33 -13.27 10.67
CA PHE A 594 -31.35 -14.69 10.31
C PHE A 594 -30.00 -15.12 9.75
N PHE A 595 -29.72 -16.43 9.80
CA PHE A 595 -28.51 -16.98 9.18
C PHE A 595 -28.74 -18.29 8.45
N PHE A 596 -27.83 -18.62 7.53
CA PHE A 596 -27.72 -19.94 6.92
C PHE A 596 -26.26 -20.28 6.62
N SER A 597 -25.95 -21.57 6.55
CA SER A 597 -24.62 -22.06 6.20
C SER A 597 -24.52 -22.33 4.70
N SER A 598 -23.38 -21.98 4.10
CA SER A 598 -23.10 -22.22 2.69
C SER A 598 -21.67 -22.70 2.44
N LYS A 599 -21.38 -23.03 1.17
CA LYS A 599 -20.06 -23.41 0.67
C LYS A 599 -19.30 -22.26 0.01
N SER A 600 -19.96 -21.15 -0.32
CA SER A 600 -19.35 -19.99 -0.98
C SER A 600 -19.68 -18.71 -0.22
N THR A 601 -18.73 -17.77 -0.17
CA THR A 601 -18.95 -16.43 0.39
C THR A 601 -19.79 -15.52 -0.51
N LEU A 602 -20.07 -15.96 -1.75
CA LEU A 602 -20.87 -15.23 -2.74
C LEU A 602 -22.33 -15.66 -2.77
N ASP A 603 -22.74 -16.63 -1.94
CA ASP A 603 -24.11 -17.10 -1.93
C ASP A 603 -25.08 -16.09 -1.29
N CYS A 604 -26.33 -16.13 -1.76
CA CYS A 604 -27.40 -15.29 -1.25
C CYS A 604 -28.53 -16.12 -0.64
N TRP A 605 -29.29 -15.52 0.26
CA TRP A 605 -30.38 -16.22 0.95
C TRP A 605 -31.49 -16.66 0.00
N ARG A 606 -31.71 -15.95 -1.12
CA ARG A 606 -32.77 -16.27 -2.10
C ARG A 606 -32.59 -17.65 -2.71
N THR A 607 -31.36 -18.06 -3.00
CA THR A 607 -31.06 -19.40 -3.53
C THR A 607 -31.10 -20.49 -2.45
N HIS A 608 -31.10 -20.10 -1.18
CA HIS A 608 -31.08 -20.99 -0.01
C HIS A 608 -32.36 -20.89 0.84
N CYS A 609 -33.42 -20.27 0.31
CA CYS A 609 -34.65 -20.01 1.07
C CYS A 609 -35.32 -21.29 1.62
N HIS A 610 -35.17 -22.42 0.95
CA HIS A 610 -35.67 -23.73 1.40
C HIS A 610 -34.83 -24.38 2.52
N GLN A 611 -33.60 -23.91 2.74
CA GLN A 611 -32.69 -24.40 3.78
C GLN A 611 -32.76 -23.56 5.06
N LEU A 612 -33.46 -22.43 5.01
CA LEU A 612 -33.70 -21.59 6.17
C LEU A 612 -34.59 -22.34 7.16
N GLN A 613 -34.16 -22.41 8.42
CA GLN A 613 -34.94 -22.98 9.50
C GLN A 613 -35.40 -21.85 10.41
N SER A 614 -36.62 -21.93 10.95
CA SER A 614 -37.17 -20.91 11.85
C SER A 614 -36.31 -20.72 13.10
N CYS A 615 -35.61 -21.76 13.56
CA CYS A 615 -34.65 -21.69 14.67
C CYS A 615 -33.38 -20.88 14.36
N ASN A 616 -33.11 -20.56 13.09
CA ASN A 616 -31.97 -19.75 12.67
C ASN A 616 -32.34 -18.28 12.45
N ALA A 617 -33.53 -17.87 12.86
CA ALA A 617 -34.04 -16.51 12.71
C ALA A 617 -34.62 -16.00 14.03
N ALA A 618 -34.55 -14.69 14.22
CA ALA A 618 -35.14 -14.01 15.37
C ALA A 618 -35.67 -12.64 14.96
N SER A 619 -36.83 -12.29 15.51
CA SER A 619 -37.23 -10.90 15.66
C SER A 619 -37.09 -10.50 17.13
N LEU A 620 -36.43 -9.37 17.39
CA LEU A 620 -36.15 -8.86 18.72
C LEU A 620 -36.83 -7.51 18.93
N ALA A 621 -37.55 -7.37 20.05
CA ALA A 621 -38.12 -6.09 20.44
C ALA A 621 -37.00 -5.08 20.80
N LEU A 622 -37.17 -3.80 20.45
CA LEU A 622 -36.26 -2.74 20.91
C LEU A 622 -36.43 -2.47 22.40
N ALA A 623 -35.32 -2.32 23.13
CA ALA A 623 -35.36 -1.73 24.46
C ALA A 623 -35.84 -0.27 24.34
N GLN A 624 -36.73 0.16 25.23
CA GLN A 624 -37.37 1.49 25.23
C GLN A 624 -36.42 2.66 25.56
N ASP A 625 -35.20 2.67 25.03
CA ASP A 625 -34.34 3.85 25.06
C ASP A 625 -34.65 4.73 23.83
N ALA A 626 -35.58 5.65 24.02
CA ALA A 626 -36.12 6.57 23.00
C ALA A 626 -35.08 7.51 22.31
N HIS A 627 -33.79 7.34 22.61
CA HIS A 627 -32.69 8.21 22.14
C HIS A 627 -31.48 7.44 21.57
N ALA A 628 -31.55 6.12 21.38
CA ALA A 628 -30.48 5.39 20.72
C ALA A 628 -30.40 5.78 19.23
N HIS A 629 -29.24 6.26 18.78
CA HIS A 629 -28.99 6.57 17.37
C HIS A 629 -29.17 5.31 16.50
N ILE A 630 -29.86 5.41 15.36
CA ILE A 630 -30.15 4.26 14.47
C ILE A 630 -28.88 3.46 14.09
N ASN A 631 -27.79 4.16 13.80
CA ASN A 631 -26.50 3.52 13.54
C ASN A 631 -26.00 2.63 14.69
N THR A 632 -26.35 2.93 15.95
CA THR A 632 -26.01 2.08 17.10
C THR A 632 -26.89 0.84 17.10
N THR A 633 -28.19 0.97 16.80
CA THR A 633 -29.12 -0.17 16.76
C THR A 633 -28.83 -1.13 15.60
N GLU A 634 -28.32 -0.64 14.48
CA GLU A 634 -27.85 -1.46 13.35
C GLU A 634 -26.62 -2.30 13.73
N VAL A 635 -25.62 -1.71 14.39
CA VAL A 635 -24.44 -2.46 14.87
C VAL A 635 -24.83 -3.40 16.02
N ASP A 636 -25.73 -2.98 16.90
CA ASP A 636 -26.27 -3.79 17.98
C ASP A 636 -27.05 -5.00 17.43
N ALA A 637 -27.78 -4.88 16.32
CA ALA A 637 -28.48 -6.02 15.71
C ALA A 637 -27.52 -7.17 15.38
N ILE A 638 -26.32 -6.82 14.89
CA ILE A 638 -25.24 -7.79 14.63
C ILE A 638 -24.73 -8.40 15.93
N LEU A 639 -24.52 -7.59 16.98
CA LEU A 639 -24.14 -8.08 18.29
C LEU A 639 -25.19 -9.06 18.85
N GLN A 640 -26.48 -8.76 18.73
CA GLN A 640 -27.55 -9.67 19.15
C GLN A 640 -27.51 -10.99 18.38
N GLY A 641 -27.23 -10.94 17.06
CA GLY A 641 -26.99 -12.14 16.26
C GLY A 641 -25.85 -13.01 16.83
N PHE A 642 -24.77 -12.38 17.29
CA PHE A 642 -23.69 -13.09 17.99
C PHE A 642 -24.14 -13.66 19.33
N LEU A 643 -24.82 -12.88 20.17
CA LEU A 643 -25.26 -13.37 21.49
C LEU A 643 -26.20 -14.58 21.37
N LEU A 644 -27.09 -14.58 20.38
CA LEU A 644 -28.04 -15.67 20.16
C LEU A 644 -27.40 -16.87 19.46
N PHE A 645 -26.67 -16.66 18.36
CA PHE A 645 -26.30 -17.73 17.45
C PHE A 645 -24.81 -18.08 17.50
N SER A 646 -24.02 -17.42 18.37
CA SER A 646 -22.57 -17.53 18.28
C SER A 646 -21.98 -18.93 18.44
N HIS A 647 -22.74 -19.82 19.05
CA HIS A 647 -22.37 -21.17 19.39
C HIS A 647 -22.58 -22.15 18.22
N HIS A 648 -23.37 -21.77 17.20
CA HIS A 648 -23.60 -22.57 16.00
C HIS A 648 -22.48 -22.43 14.96
N TRP A 649 -21.72 -21.34 15.01
CA TRP A 649 -20.75 -20.96 13.96
C TRP A 649 -19.31 -20.87 14.49
N LEU A 650 -18.97 -21.67 15.51
CA LEU A 650 -17.63 -21.71 16.09
C LEU A 650 -16.61 -22.05 15.01
N HIS A 651 -15.52 -21.29 14.91
CA HIS A 651 -14.50 -21.48 13.86
C HIS A 651 -15.00 -21.26 12.42
N HIS A 652 -16.15 -20.61 12.21
CA HIS A 652 -16.68 -20.32 10.87
C HIS A 652 -16.13 -19.00 10.32
N THR A 653 -16.16 -18.88 8.99
CA THR A 653 -16.11 -17.59 8.31
C THR A 653 -17.54 -17.07 8.21
N LEU A 654 -17.80 -15.96 8.87
CA LEU A 654 -19.10 -15.33 8.92
C LEU A 654 -19.19 -14.15 7.96
N VAL A 655 -19.99 -14.29 6.92
CA VAL A 655 -20.34 -13.21 6.00
C VAL A 655 -21.50 -12.42 6.59
N ILE A 656 -21.26 -11.17 6.98
CA ILE A 656 -22.28 -10.30 7.58
C ILE A 656 -22.82 -9.36 6.53
N HIS A 657 -24.09 -9.56 6.16
CA HIS A 657 -24.83 -8.74 5.22
C HIS A 657 -25.54 -7.61 5.97
N THR A 658 -25.24 -6.38 5.57
CA THR A 658 -25.85 -5.18 6.13
C THR A 658 -25.99 -4.10 5.07
N ASP A 659 -27.07 -3.35 5.15
CA ASP A 659 -27.33 -2.13 4.37
C ASP A 659 -26.97 -0.85 5.15
N SER A 660 -26.45 -1.00 6.38
CA SER A 660 -25.93 0.11 7.16
C SER A 660 -24.50 0.45 6.77
N SER A 661 -24.30 1.66 6.23
CA SER A 661 -22.95 2.14 5.90
C SER A 661 -22.07 2.24 7.15
N THR A 662 -22.68 2.48 8.31
CA THR A 662 -21.97 2.54 9.58
C THR A 662 -21.52 1.15 10.04
N ALA A 663 -22.40 0.15 10.00
CA ALA A 663 -22.04 -1.21 10.37
C ALA A 663 -20.97 -1.78 9.43
N TYR A 664 -21.16 -1.65 8.11
CA TYR A 664 -20.18 -2.09 7.11
C TYR A 664 -18.80 -1.44 7.33
N THR A 665 -18.78 -0.11 7.54
CA THR A 665 -17.54 0.62 7.81
C THR A 665 -16.88 0.18 9.12
N GLY A 666 -17.67 -0.07 10.16
CA GLY A 666 -17.19 -0.50 11.46
C GLY A 666 -16.54 -1.88 11.43
N LEU A 667 -17.20 -2.84 10.78
CA LEU A 667 -16.68 -4.19 10.57
C LEU A 667 -15.41 -4.18 9.71
N SER A 668 -15.39 -3.37 8.64
CA SER A 668 -14.25 -3.29 7.72
C SER A 668 -13.02 -2.62 8.34
N LYS A 669 -13.23 -1.53 9.10
CA LYS A 669 -12.13 -0.75 9.71
C LYS A 669 -11.71 -1.29 11.08
N GLY A 670 -12.61 -1.97 11.78
CA GLY A 670 -12.42 -2.42 13.15
C GLY A 670 -12.56 -1.30 14.20
N PHE A 671 -13.16 -0.16 13.85
CA PHE A 671 -13.53 0.89 14.82
C PHE A 671 -14.59 1.84 14.23
N LEU A 672 -15.35 2.49 15.11
CA LEU A 672 -16.32 3.53 14.78
C LEU A 672 -16.13 4.77 15.67
N ARG A 673 -16.66 5.92 15.21
CA ARG A 673 -16.74 7.14 16.02
C ARG A 673 -18.09 7.20 16.73
N GLY A 674 -18.09 7.59 18.00
CA GLY A 674 -19.32 7.80 18.78
C GLY A 674 -19.91 6.52 19.37
N PRO A 675 -21.20 6.56 19.78
CA PRO A 675 -21.88 5.45 20.47
C PRO A 675 -21.85 4.08 19.76
N PRO A 676 -21.92 3.97 18.41
CA PRO A 676 -21.88 2.68 17.72
C PRO A 676 -20.60 1.85 17.95
N ASN A 677 -19.52 2.46 18.44
CA ASN A 677 -18.29 1.73 18.72
C ASN A 677 -18.39 0.77 19.91
N VAL A 678 -19.36 0.99 20.82
CA VAL A 678 -19.59 0.13 21.99
C VAL A 678 -20.05 -1.27 21.56
N PRO A 679 -21.18 -1.44 20.83
CA PRO A 679 -21.58 -2.76 20.37
C PRO A 679 -20.56 -3.39 19.41
N LEU A 680 -19.86 -2.59 18.60
CA LEU A 680 -18.78 -3.09 17.73
C LEU A 680 -17.61 -3.70 18.53
N LYS A 681 -17.19 -3.07 19.63
CA LYS A 681 -16.15 -3.61 20.52
C LYS A 681 -16.56 -4.97 21.06
N SER A 682 -17.77 -5.09 21.61
CA SER A 682 -18.30 -6.34 22.14
C SER A 682 -18.35 -7.44 21.08
N LEU A 683 -18.86 -7.09 19.90
CA LEU A 683 -18.98 -7.97 18.75
C LEU A 683 -17.62 -8.55 18.33
N LEU A 684 -16.61 -7.69 18.17
CA LEU A 684 -15.30 -8.13 17.72
C LEU A 684 -14.55 -8.96 18.79
N ILE A 685 -14.75 -8.66 20.08
CA ILE A 685 -14.24 -9.48 21.18
C ILE A 685 -14.88 -10.88 21.14
N LEU A 686 -16.20 -10.96 20.97
CA LEU A 686 -16.91 -12.24 20.86
C LEU A 686 -16.45 -13.04 19.63
N ALA A 687 -16.27 -12.37 18.49
CA ALA A 687 -15.76 -13.01 17.29
C ALA A 687 -14.37 -13.61 17.52
N ALA A 688 -13.46 -12.85 18.13
CA ALA A 688 -12.12 -13.33 18.45
C ALA A 688 -12.15 -14.50 19.45
N ALA A 689 -12.97 -14.42 20.49
CA ALA A 689 -13.10 -15.47 21.50
C ALA A 689 -13.65 -16.80 20.97
N ARG A 690 -14.43 -16.75 19.88
CA ARG A 690 -15.03 -17.93 19.23
C ARG A 690 -14.32 -18.33 17.93
N ASP A 691 -13.17 -17.71 17.65
CA ASP A 691 -12.37 -17.90 16.41
C ASP A 691 -13.20 -17.72 15.12
N ILE A 692 -14.05 -16.71 15.11
CA ILE A 692 -14.91 -16.39 13.97
C ILE A 692 -14.24 -15.33 13.11
N GLN A 693 -14.06 -15.66 11.84
CA GLN A 693 -13.56 -14.71 10.86
C GLN A 693 -14.73 -13.92 10.28
N ILE A 694 -14.78 -12.61 10.52
CA ILE A 694 -15.83 -11.75 9.97
C ILE A 694 -15.46 -11.25 8.57
N VAL A 695 -16.40 -11.39 7.64
CA VAL A 695 -16.34 -10.84 6.28
C VAL A 695 -17.55 -9.92 6.08
N PRO A 696 -17.36 -8.58 6.10
CA PRO A 696 -18.48 -7.67 5.87
C PRO A 696 -18.89 -7.65 4.40
N HIS A 697 -20.20 -7.74 4.13
CA HIS A 697 -20.78 -7.63 2.80
C HIS A 697 -21.80 -6.49 2.76
N TRP A 698 -21.63 -5.58 1.81
CA TRP A 698 -22.57 -4.50 1.58
C TRP A 698 -23.77 -5.00 0.79
N LEU A 699 -24.97 -4.79 1.31
CA LEU A 699 -26.22 -5.16 0.65
C LEU A 699 -27.06 -3.90 0.39
N PRO A 700 -27.59 -3.68 -0.83
CA PRO A 700 -28.58 -2.62 -1.06
C PRO A 700 -29.85 -2.87 -0.23
N SER A 701 -30.44 -1.85 0.38
CA SER A 701 -31.63 -2.01 1.26
C SER A 701 -32.80 -2.73 0.58
N GLY A 702 -32.97 -2.55 -0.74
CA GLY A 702 -34.01 -3.25 -1.52
C GLY A 702 -33.81 -4.78 -1.62
N GLU A 703 -32.63 -5.29 -1.28
CA GLU A 703 -32.31 -6.72 -1.28
C GLU A 703 -32.36 -7.34 0.13
N ASN A 704 -32.38 -6.51 1.19
CA ASN A 704 -32.42 -6.93 2.59
C ASN A 704 -33.85 -7.27 3.10
N THR A 705 -34.72 -7.74 2.21
CA THR A 705 -36.17 -7.79 2.42
C THR A 705 -36.59 -8.69 3.59
N LEU A 706 -35.93 -9.84 3.78
CA LEU A 706 -36.30 -10.76 4.87
C LEU A 706 -35.88 -10.22 6.24
N ALA A 707 -34.71 -9.59 6.35
CA ALA A 707 -34.27 -9.00 7.61
C ALA A 707 -35.10 -7.76 7.96
N ASP A 708 -35.46 -6.92 6.97
CA ASP A 708 -36.37 -5.78 7.16
C ASP A 708 -37.78 -6.23 7.59
N ALA A 709 -38.33 -7.28 6.97
CA ALA A 709 -39.61 -7.84 7.38
C ALA A 709 -39.56 -8.37 8.83
N LEU A 710 -38.47 -9.03 9.22
CA LEU A 710 -38.23 -9.49 10.60
C LEU A 710 -38.12 -8.30 11.57
N SER A 711 -37.36 -7.26 11.24
CA SER A 711 -37.15 -6.10 12.11
C SER A 711 -38.45 -5.31 12.34
N ARG A 712 -39.35 -5.33 11.35
CA ARG A 712 -40.67 -4.68 11.38
C ARG A 712 -41.79 -5.52 11.97
N ASN A 713 -41.53 -6.79 12.31
CA ASN A 713 -42.57 -7.76 12.68
C ASN A 713 -43.66 -7.90 11.59
N ASN A 714 -43.28 -7.80 10.31
CA ASN A 714 -44.21 -7.94 9.19
C ASN A 714 -44.46 -9.43 8.89
N PHE A 715 -45.27 -10.08 9.72
CA PHE A 715 -45.57 -11.52 9.61
C PHE A 715 -46.15 -11.91 8.25
N GLN A 716 -46.89 -11.02 7.57
CA GLN A 716 -47.42 -11.30 6.24
C GLN A 716 -46.31 -11.42 5.20
N GLU A 717 -45.35 -10.49 5.22
CA GLU A 717 -44.21 -10.52 4.29
C GLU A 717 -43.26 -11.67 4.60
N ILE A 718 -43.03 -11.96 5.89
CA ILE A 718 -42.26 -13.14 6.32
C ILE A 718 -42.92 -14.42 5.81
N ALA A 719 -44.24 -14.56 5.94
CA ALA A 719 -44.96 -15.74 5.45
C ALA A 719 -44.91 -15.86 3.91
N ASN A 720 -44.90 -14.75 3.18
CA ASN A 720 -44.75 -14.75 1.72
C ASN A 720 -43.33 -15.18 1.29
N LEU A 721 -42.30 -14.75 2.01
CA LEU A 721 -40.90 -15.05 1.68
C LEU A 721 -40.46 -16.43 2.19
N CYS A 722 -40.92 -16.82 3.38
CA CYS A 722 -40.61 -18.08 4.06
C CYS A 722 -41.89 -18.69 4.66
N PRO A 723 -42.72 -19.37 3.84
CA PRO A 723 -44.01 -19.92 4.29
C PRO A 723 -43.93 -20.94 5.43
N HIS A 724 -42.75 -21.46 5.72
CA HIS A 724 -42.46 -22.44 6.76
C HIS A 724 -42.15 -21.80 8.14
N TRP A 725 -42.21 -20.47 8.27
CA TRP A 725 -41.93 -19.72 9.52
C TRP A 725 -43.20 -19.23 10.24
N GLN A 726 -44.29 -20.00 10.18
CA GLN A 726 -45.60 -19.56 10.69
C GLN A 726 -45.65 -19.36 12.21
N ASP A 727 -44.71 -19.97 12.97
CA ASP A 727 -44.65 -19.93 14.44
C ASP A 727 -43.54 -18.99 14.99
N LEU A 728 -42.99 -18.08 14.16
CA LEU A 728 -41.89 -17.22 14.60
C LEU A 728 -42.39 -16.18 15.62
N SER A 729 -41.90 -16.26 16.86
CA SER A 729 -42.26 -15.34 17.94
C SER A 729 -41.22 -14.21 18.12
N VAL A 730 -41.69 -13.06 18.61
CA VAL A 730 -40.79 -11.95 18.98
C VAL A 730 -40.12 -12.29 20.30
N LEU A 731 -38.79 -12.34 20.29
CA LEU A 731 -37.98 -12.66 21.46
C LEU A 731 -37.60 -11.40 22.23
N ASN A 732 -37.44 -11.55 23.55
CA ASN A 732 -36.81 -10.54 24.37
C ASN A 732 -35.30 -10.52 24.09
N ARG A 733 -34.70 -9.32 24.18
CA ARG A 733 -33.26 -9.16 24.01
C ARG A 733 -32.50 -9.91 25.12
N PRO A 734 -31.46 -10.68 24.80
CA PRO A 734 -30.58 -11.23 25.81
C PRO A 734 -29.85 -10.09 26.55
N HIS A 735 -30.01 -10.04 27.87
CA HIS A 735 -29.26 -9.13 28.74
C HIS A 735 -27.96 -9.82 29.17
N GLY A 736 -26.87 -9.58 28.45
CA GLY A 736 -25.54 -10.03 28.85
C GLY A 736 -24.64 -8.83 29.11
N SER A 737 -24.09 -8.70 30.32
CA SER A 737 -23.04 -7.71 30.53
C SER A 737 -21.76 -8.18 29.85
N LEU A 738 -21.01 -7.25 29.25
CA LEU A 738 -19.69 -7.50 28.65
C LEU A 738 -18.74 -8.22 29.65
N CYS A 739 -18.91 -7.98 30.96
CA CYS A 739 -18.16 -8.59 32.05
C CYS A 739 -18.45 -10.10 32.23
N GLU A 740 -19.69 -10.54 32.09
CA GLU A 740 -20.04 -11.97 32.11
C GLU A 740 -19.48 -12.70 30.89
N LEU A 741 -19.44 -12.02 29.73
CA LEU A 741 -18.91 -12.57 28.50
C LEU A 741 -17.38 -12.71 28.52
N ILE A 742 -16.65 -11.74 29.11
CA ILE A 742 -15.19 -11.81 29.30
C ILE A 742 -14.81 -12.89 30.33
N SER A 743 -15.60 -13.07 31.39
CA SER A 743 -15.37 -14.12 32.40
C SER A 743 -15.41 -15.54 31.80
N LEU A 744 -16.20 -15.73 30.74
CA LEU A 744 -16.28 -16.98 29.98
C LEU A 744 -15.07 -17.20 29.05
N VAL A 745 -14.36 -16.13 28.67
CA VAL A 745 -13.16 -16.17 27.81
C VAL A 745 -11.89 -16.41 28.60
N GLN A 746 -11.83 -16.01 29.88
CA GLN A 746 -10.68 -16.32 30.76
C GLN A 746 -10.70 -17.76 31.30
N ALA A 747 -11.80 -18.49 31.12
CA ALA A 747 -11.97 -19.88 31.53
C ALA A 747 -11.64 -20.91 30.42
N ILE A 748 -11.26 -20.43 29.23
CA ILE A 748 -10.80 -21.20 28.06
C ILE A 748 -9.36 -20.79 27.78
#